data_AF-A0A7Y4R773-F1
#
_entry.id   AF-A0A7Y4R773-F1
#
_cell.length_a   1.000
_cell.length_b   1.000
_cell.length_c   1.000
_cell.angle_alpha   90.00
_cell.angle_beta   90.00
_cell.angle_gamma   90.00
#
_symmetry.space_group_name_H-M   'P 1'
#
loop_
_entity.id
_entity.type
_entity.pdbx_description
1 polymer ?
#
loop_
_entity_poly.entity_id
_entity_poly.type
_entity_poly.pdbx_seq_one_letter_code
_entity_poly.pdbx_strand_id
1 'polypeptide(L)'
;MGYKRVFGVVAIGVAGAICGCSREQTEAKTGDATVGAPFEKRVFVDVAVEAGITHRHHKPVLDHKLDNIMTWMASVGAAAAAADYDGDGWMDLYATESLKGEPNRLYRNNGDGTFTDVATAAGVADVNNDGGASMDCIWGDVDNDGDPDLFVVRWGYNVLFRNNGDGTFTDVTAERFKRRDGTPGTQWANGNAAIFWDFNLDGRLDIYVGNYFQEIDLWNLQSTRIMHDSFETARNAGANFLYQQSPDGTFEEVGAALGLDDPGWTLAVGSADVNNDGWPDLYCADDFGPDQLFISKGDGTFINSTKESIGLDTKKGMNVDFGDFNNDGWLDIYVTNITTAEYLQEGNMLWHNNGLGPDGVLTFTDIAIETNTYDGGWGWGAKFFDYENDGDLDLLALNGFISAGEGNYWYDLASWTVLGQDSADAANWPAIGNRSFSGYETERFWRNDGFDTFTLAGGKVGLDTDRDGRGLVCFDYDNDGDVDLYIANQDQPPHLYRNGGASGNHWLTVVLESEPSERVTRDATGTRVTLVTANGQQIRERDGGNGFSGQSDPRLHFGLGNAAEASLVEVRWPDGGMQYLEHVTADQFLKVRRDPAAYGGSALVKIQKPASRVPVTAEQKPAMPELPAAEIDALLSKMEAQIIDDASNRAQCAGYRKRCIQFNRHERSIVFFEGLTAGRPSDAWVRMELAAAYVDKIPTCGGIAAVVSKGTLARKSLDQMDIIIEQKGDWWPAYYARGINHLHWPRALRHSDDAAVDFEKCVSIQIREGAAKSKPYFERTYVLLGDSRAKNKEYDAARKAWRDGLKLFPESTELKKRLAIAADGEVLEFVEDARSLESPIDTDFTFLQGW
;
A
#
# COMPACT_ATOMS: atom_id res chain seq x y z
N MET A 1 41.06 -28.80 -28.76
CA MET A 1 42.14 -29.39 -27.93
C MET A 1 41.60 -29.51 -26.50
N GLY A 2 41.33 -30.73 -26.04
CA GLY A 2 40.79 -30.98 -24.69
C GLY A 2 41.87 -31.38 -23.68
N TYR A 3 41.46 -31.63 -22.43
CA TYR A 3 41.81 -32.77 -21.54
C TYR A 3 41.13 -32.57 -20.15
N LYS A 4 40.10 -33.37 -19.79
CA LYS A 4 40.02 -34.45 -18.75
C LYS A 4 40.15 -34.00 -17.28
N ARG A 5 39.10 -34.11 -16.43
CA ARG A 5 38.56 -35.25 -15.60
C ARG A 5 39.48 -35.76 -14.46
N VAL A 6 38.97 -35.87 -13.23
CA VAL A 6 38.59 -37.12 -12.49
C VAL A 6 38.38 -36.88 -10.96
N PHE A 7 37.36 -37.56 -10.41
CA PHE A 7 36.88 -37.73 -9.03
C PHE A 7 37.84 -38.45 -8.04
N GLY A 8 37.55 -38.35 -6.72
CA GLY A 8 37.95 -39.37 -5.74
C GLY A 8 37.67 -39.04 -4.27
N VAL A 9 36.58 -39.59 -3.71
CA VAL A 9 36.26 -39.69 -2.27
C VAL A 9 36.94 -40.94 -1.67
N VAL A 10 37.33 -40.92 -0.38
CA VAL A 10 37.10 -42.01 0.62
C VAL A 10 37.52 -41.51 2.02
N ALA A 11 36.60 -41.67 2.98
CA ALA A 11 36.76 -41.50 4.42
C ALA A 11 37.32 -42.77 5.09
N ILE A 12 37.88 -42.64 6.31
CA ILE A 12 37.75 -43.56 7.46
C ILE A 12 38.34 -42.87 8.69
N GLY A 13 37.57 -42.81 9.78
CA GLY A 13 37.99 -42.28 11.08
C GLY A 13 38.56 -43.33 12.04
N VAL A 14 38.91 -42.88 13.25
CA VAL A 14 38.53 -43.41 14.59
C VAL A 14 39.49 -42.88 15.68
N ALA A 15 38.90 -42.04 16.54
CA ALA A 15 38.91 -41.96 18.02
C ALA A 15 40.19 -42.04 18.90
N GLY A 16 40.17 -41.19 19.95
CA GLY A 16 40.66 -41.49 21.31
C GLY A 16 41.76 -40.53 21.84
N ALA A 17 41.45 -39.31 22.28
CA ALA A 17 41.09 -38.90 23.65
C ALA A 17 42.28 -38.67 24.61
N ILE A 18 42.39 -37.46 25.19
CA ILE A 18 42.28 -37.15 26.64
C ILE A 18 42.86 -35.75 27.00
N CYS A 19 41.95 -34.94 27.56
CA CYS A 19 42.02 -33.85 28.54
C CYS A 19 43.03 -32.69 28.50
N GLY A 20 42.46 -31.48 28.63
CA GLY A 20 43.15 -30.26 29.06
C GLY A 20 42.25 -29.02 29.22
N CYS A 21 41.10 -29.17 29.89
CA CYS A 21 40.30 -28.16 30.62
C CYS A 21 40.26 -26.68 30.15
N SER A 22 39.10 -26.28 29.62
CA SER A 22 38.48 -24.97 29.86
C SER A 22 37.40 -25.12 30.94
N ARG A 23 37.46 -24.30 32.00
CA ARG A 23 36.42 -24.14 33.04
C ARG A 23 36.27 -22.63 33.25
N GLU A 24 35.19 -21.93 32.89
CA GLU A 24 33.76 -22.08 33.22
C GLU A 24 33.39 -21.41 34.57
N GLN A 25 32.17 -20.85 34.60
CA GLN A 25 31.23 -20.63 35.74
C GLN A 25 30.79 -19.17 35.95
N THR A 26 29.51 -18.81 36.13
CA THR A 26 28.23 -19.54 36.34
C THR A 26 27.10 -18.48 36.32
N GLU A 27 25.99 -18.65 35.59
CA GLU A 27 24.71 -19.33 35.94
C GLU A 27 23.88 -18.74 37.10
N ALA A 28 22.60 -18.51 36.81
CA ALA A 28 21.51 -19.13 37.57
C ALA A 28 20.24 -19.28 36.70
N LYS A 29 19.93 -20.54 36.31
CA LYS A 29 18.58 -21.01 36.00
C LYS A 29 18.02 -21.75 37.22
N THR A 30 16.74 -21.59 37.47
CA THR A 30 15.85 -22.54 38.18
C THR A 30 14.51 -22.44 37.43
N GLY A 31 13.79 -23.49 37.04
CA GLY A 31 13.92 -24.93 37.09
C GLY A 31 12.83 -25.49 36.16
N ASP A 32 13.04 -26.71 35.66
CA ASP A 32 12.25 -27.37 34.63
C ASP A 32 10.85 -27.80 35.14
N ALA A 33 9.80 -27.58 34.34
CA ALA A 33 8.55 -28.32 34.42
C ALA A 33 7.77 -28.25 33.09
N THR A 34 7.63 -29.43 32.49
CA THR A 34 6.62 -29.88 31.51
C THR A 34 6.77 -29.45 30.04
N VAL A 35 7.23 -30.44 29.26
CA VAL A 35 6.90 -30.77 27.86
C VAL A 35 5.70 -29.97 27.29
N GLY A 36 5.94 -29.18 26.24
CA GLY A 36 4.91 -28.47 25.48
C GLY A 36 5.20 -28.45 23.98
N ALA A 37 4.41 -29.27 23.25
CA ALA A 37 4.04 -29.28 21.83
C ALA A 37 5.11 -29.19 20.69
N PRO A 38 4.91 -29.95 19.58
CA PRO A 38 5.75 -29.87 18.38
C PRO A 38 5.45 -28.59 17.58
N PHE A 39 6.41 -28.17 16.74
CA PHE A 39 6.28 -27.08 15.76
C PHE A 39 4.88 -27.06 15.11
N GLU A 40 4.16 -25.94 15.21
CA GLU A 40 2.91 -25.72 14.51
C GLU A 40 3.13 -25.91 12.99
N LYS A 41 2.22 -26.66 12.35
CA LYS A 41 2.27 -26.98 10.91
C LYS A 41 2.07 -25.68 10.10
N ARG A 42 3.02 -25.31 9.22
CA ARG A 42 2.80 -24.24 8.24
C ARG A 42 1.62 -24.60 7.34
N VAL A 43 0.69 -23.65 7.13
CA VAL A 43 -0.52 -23.84 6.33
C VAL A 43 -0.17 -23.73 4.85
N PHE A 44 0.51 -22.65 4.48
CA PHE A 44 1.05 -22.43 3.14
C PHE A 44 2.46 -23.00 3.01
N VAL A 45 2.68 -23.76 1.94
CA VAL A 45 3.97 -24.33 1.58
C VAL A 45 4.32 -23.94 0.15
N ASP A 46 5.46 -23.27 -0.03
CA ASP A 46 5.98 -22.97 -1.36
C ASP A 46 6.41 -24.26 -2.06
N VAL A 47 5.71 -24.59 -3.15
CA VAL A 47 5.92 -25.78 -3.99
C VAL A 47 6.35 -25.40 -5.40
N ALA A 48 6.68 -24.14 -5.70
CA ALA A 48 6.97 -23.68 -7.07
C ALA A 48 7.97 -24.59 -7.81
N VAL A 49 9.11 -24.89 -7.18
CA VAL A 49 10.14 -25.76 -7.77
C VAL A 49 9.66 -27.20 -7.95
N GLU A 50 8.91 -27.73 -6.98
CA GLU A 50 8.35 -29.10 -7.03
C GLU A 50 7.29 -29.22 -8.14
N ALA A 51 6.52 -28.15 -8.33
CA ALA A 51 5.50 -28.02 -9.35
C ALA A 51 6.06 -27.69 -10.74
N GLY A 52 7.38 -27.49 -10.89
CA GLY A 52 8.03 -27.21 -12.18
C GLY A 52 8.06 -25.73 -12.60
N ILE A 53 7.68 -24.81 -11.70
CA ILE A 53 7.73 -23.37 -11.91
C ILE A 53 9.04 -22.81 -11.35
N THR A 54 9.98 -22.51 -12.24
CA THR A 54 11.34 -22.04 -11.84
C THR A 54 11.82 -20.78 -12.56
N HIS A 55 10.99 -20.17 -13.42
CA HIS A 55 11.38 -18.98 -14.18
C HIS A 55 11.65 -17.79 -13.26
N ARG A 56 12.59 -16.92 -13.64
CA ARG A 56 12.84 -15.64 -12.98
C ARG A 56 12.39 -14.54 -13.94
N HIS A 57 11.44 -13.70 -13.52
CA HIS A 57 11.08 -12.51 -14.28
C HIS A 57 12.29 -11.58 -14.44
N HIS A 58 12.41 -10.83 -15.54
CA HIS A 58 13.42 -9.79 -15.72
C HIS A 58 12.78 -8.43 -16.08
N LYS A 59 13.40 -7.35 -15.60
CA LYS A 59 12.92 -5.99 -15.86
C LYS A 59 13.23 -5.56 -17.30
N PRO A 60 12.43 -4.67 -17.92
CA PRO A 60 12.80 -4.08 -19.19
C PRO A 60 14.06 -3.20 -19.05
N VAL A 61 14.80 -3.05 -20.14
CA VAL A 61 15.92 -2.08 -20.24
C VAL A 61 15.50 -0.98 -21.20
N LEU A 62 15.36 0.24 -20.69
CA LEU A 62 14.84 1.41 -21.42
C LEU A 62 15.97 2.27 -22.01
N ASP A 63 15.64 3.45 -22.55
CA ASP A 63 16.64 4.40 -23.06
C ASP A 63 17.65 4.82 -21.98
N HIS A 64 18.94 4.80 -22.31
CA HIS A 64 20.06 5.19 -21.43
C HIS A 64 19.95 6.61 -20.83
N LYS A 65 19.09 7.48 -21.38
CA LYS A 65 18.77 8.76 -20.75
C LYS A 65 18.13 8.62 -19.36
N LEU A 66 17.65 7.43 -19.02
CA LEU A 66 17.07 7.08 -17.73
C LEU A 66 18.05 6.35 -16.80
N ASP A 67 19.33 6.18 -17.17
CA ASP A 67 20.30 5.40 -16.39
C ASP A 67 20.41 5.81 -14.92
N ASN A 68 20.15 7.09 -14.60
CA ASN A 68 20.16 7.58 -13.22
C ASN A 68 19.01 7.00 -12.38
N ILE A 69 17.86 6.67 -12.98
CA ILE A 69 16.67 6.15 -12.29
C ILE A 69 16.10 4.85 -12.90
N MET A 70 16.86 4.15 -13.74
CA MET A 70 16.38 2.97 -14.50
C MET A 70 15.70 1.91 -13.63
N THR A 71 16.24 1.65 -12.43
CA THR A 71 15.69 0.66 -11.51
C THR A 71 14.32 1.05 -10.95
N TRP A 72 14.04 2.35 -10.80
CA TRP A 72 12.69 2.86 -10.52
C TRP A 72 11.83 2.76 -11.76
N MET A 73 12.32 3.24 -12.91
CA MET A 73 11.52 3.25 -14.14
C MET A 73 11.01 1.87 -14.53
N ALA A 74 11.83 0.84 -14.30
CA ALA A 74 11.54 -0.53 -14.65
C ALA A 74 10.96 -1.34 -13.47
N SER A 75 10.38 -0.71 -12.45
CA SER A 75 9.95 -1.36 -11.19
C SER A 75 8.53 -1.96 -11.20
N VAL A 76 7.87 -2.00 -12.35
CA VAL A 76 6.56 -2.67 -12.56
C VAL A 76 6.68 -3.79 -13.59
N GLY A 77 5.60 -4.51 -13.83
CA GLY A 77 5.61 -5.81 -14.53
C GLY A 77 5.61 -6.97 -13.54
N ALA A 78 5.95 -8.18 -14.00
CA ALA A 78 5.75 -9.44 -13.28
C ALA A 78 4.28 -9.66 -12.90
N ALA A 79 3.47 -9.93 -13.93
CA ALA A 79 2.05 -10.21 -13.80
C ALA A 79 1.74 -11.69 -14.06
N ALA A 80 0.59 -12.14 -13.54
CA ALA A 80 0.06 -13.45 -13.84
C ALA A 80 -1.47 -13.50 -13.84
N ALA A 81 -2.03 -14.44 -14.59
CA ALA A 81 -3.46 -14.62 -14.71
C ALA A 81 -3.84 -16.11 -14.76
N ALA A 82 -4.87 -16.48 -14.01
CA ALA A 82 -5.40 -17.83 -13.94
C ALA A 82 -6.62 -18.05 -14.84
N ALA A 83 -6.61 -19.11 -15.64
CA ALA A 83 -7.77 -19.60 -16.41
C ALA A 83 -7.59 -21.08 -16.77
N ASP A 84 -8.68 -21.82 -16.91
CA ASP A 84 -8.71 -23.14 -17.56
C ASP A 84 -8.74 -22.92 -19.08
N TYR A 85 -7.57 -22.69 -19.70
CA TYR A 85 -7.51 -22.21 -21.10
C TYR A 85 -7.75 -23.33 -22.11
N ASP A 86 -7.55 -24.60 -21.72
CA ASP A 86 -7.76 -25.76 -22.60
C ASP A 86 -9.00 -26.61 -22.23
N GLY A 87 -9.76 -26.19 -21.22
CA GLY A 87 -11.06 -26.75 -20.86
C GLY A 87 -10.97 -28.12 -20.20
N ASP A 88 -9.83 -28.45 -19.60
CA ASP A 88 -9.58 -29.74 -18.97
C ASP A 88 -10.03 -29.81 -17.50
N GLY A 89 -10.46 -28.68 -16.94
CA GLY A 89 -10.98 -28.53 -15.59
C GLY A 89 -9.92 -28.15 -14.55
N TRP A 90 -8.67 -27.94 -14.96
CA TRP A 90 -7.58 -27.50 -14.10
C TRP A 90 -7.20 -26.06 -14.41
N MET A 91 -6.99 -25.26 -13.38
CA MET A 91 -6.61 -23.87 -13.57
C MET A 91 -5.15 -23.77 -14.00
N ASP A 92 -4.90 -23.13 -15.14
CA ASP A 92 -3.58 -22.84 -15.70
C ASP A 92 -3.12 -21.43 -15.35
N LEU A 93 -1.84 -21.13 -15.59
CA LEU A 93 -1.26 -19.82 -15.32
C LEU A 93 -0.52 -19.26 -16.52
N TYR A 94 -0.88 -18.06 -16.96
CA TYR A 94 -0.01 -17.25 -17.82
C TYR A 94 0.80 -16.29 -16.94
N ALA A 95 2.11 -16.19 -17.16
CA ALA A 95 2.99 -15.30 -16.42
C ALA A 95 3.87 -14.48 -17.36
N THR A 96 3.96 -13.18 -17.11
CA THR A 96 4.67 -12.24 -17.98
C THR A 96 6.18 -12.23 -17.73
N GLU A 97 6.89 -11.77 -18.74
CA GLU A 97 8.28 -11.38 -18.75
C GLU A 97 8.35 -9.98 -19.40
N SER A 98 9.34 -9.16 -19.05
CA SER A 98 9.43 -7.79 -19.57
C SER A 98 10.76 -7.50 -20.26
N LEU A 99 11.77 -8.39 -20.13
CA LEU A 99 13.01 -8.23 -20.87
C LEU A 99 12.80 -8.55 -22.36
N LYS A 100 13.21 -7.61 -23.21
CA LYS A 100 13.15 -7.76 -24.66
C LYS A 100 13.86 -9.02 -25.15
N GLY A 101 13.16 -9.84 -25.93
CA GLY A 101 13.64 -11.08 -26.51
C GLY A 101 13.45 -12.29 -25.61
N GLU A 102 13.04 -12.11 -24.36
CA GLU A 102 12.71 -13.21 -23.45
C GLU A 102 11.21 -13.57 -23.57
N PRO A 103 10.86 -14.87 -23.55
CA PRO A 103 9.47 -15.30 -23.72
C PRO A 103 8.65 -15.06 -22.46
N ASN A 104 7.33 -14.90 -22.59
CA ASN A 104 6.37 -15.11 -21.50
C ASN A 104 6.18 -16.62 -21.24
N ARG A 105 5.46 -17.00 -20.18
CA ARG A 105 5.20 -18.40 -19.80
C ARG A 105 3.70 -18.70 -19.81
N LEU A 106 3.32 -19.88 -20.27
CA LEU A 106 1.99 -20.45 -20.11
C LEU A 106 2.16 -21.81 -19.44
N TYR A 107 1.95 -21.85 -18.14
CA TYR A 107 2.05 -23.05 -17.32
C TYR A 107 0.73 -23.81 -17.39
N ARG A 108 0.69 -24.85 -18.22
CA ARG A 108 -0.41 -25.78 -18.26
C ARG A 108 -0.36 -26.71 -17.05
N ASN A 109 -1.42 -26.76 -16.27
CA ASN A 109 -1.58 -27.64 -15.13
C ASN A 109 -1.71 -29.10 -15.61
N ASN A 110 -0.96 -30.01 -15.01
CA ASN A 110 -0.98 -31.41 -15.40
C ASN A 110 -2.02 -32.24 -14.59
N GLY A 111 -2.71 -31.62 -13.63
CA GLY A 111 -3.68 -32.26 -12.73
C GLY A 111 -3.06 -33.19 -11.68
N ASP A 112 -1.74 -33.14 -11.50
CA ASP A 112 -0.97 -33.95 -10.54
C ASP A 112 -0.12 -33.11 -9.57
N GLY A 113 -0.41 -31.81 -9.50
CA GLY A 113 0.33 -30.83 -8.71
C GLY A 113 1.55 -30.24 -9.43
N THR A 114 1.75 -30.56 -10.71
CA THR A 114 2.85 -30.03 -11.54
C THR A 114 2.34 -29.27 -12.76
N PHE A 115 3.19 -28.41 -13.31
CA PHE A 115 2.92 -27.59 -14.49
C PHE A 115 3.93 -27.85 -15.61
N THR A 116 3.48 -27.67 -16.84
CA THR A 116 4.32 -27.69 -18.05
C THR A 116 4.25 -26.32 -18.73
N ASP A 117 5.40 -25.67 -18.96
CA ASP A 117 5.44 -24.47 -19.79
C ASP A 117 5.23 -24.82 -21.27
N VAL A 118 4.12 -24.35 -21.84
CA VAL A 118 3.68 -24.58 -23.22
C VAL A 118 3.61 -23.29 -24.05
N ALA A 119 4.08 -22.14 -23.53
CA ALA A 119 3.84 -20.83 -24.17
C ALA A 119 4.27 -20.75 -25.65
N THR A 120 5.44 -21.33 -25.98
CA THR A 120 5.94 -21.37 -27.36
C THR A 120 5.08 -22.27 -28.25
N ALA A 121 4.63 -23.41 -27.74
CA ALA A 121 3.78 -24.34 -28.48
C ALA A 121 2.37 -23.76 -28.69
N ALA A 122 1.86 -23.04 -27.70
CA ALA A 122 0.57 -22.35 -27.73
C ALA A 122 0.59 -21.08 -28.60
N GLY A 123 1.78 -20.50 -28.88
CA GLY A 123 1.92 -19.32 -29.75
C GLY A 123 1.85 -17.96 -29.04
N VAL A 124 1.95 -17.95 -27.70
CA VAL A 124 1.80 -16.74 -26.86
C VAL A 124 3.11 -16.25 -26.22
N ALA A 125 4.24 -16.93 -26.49
CA ALA A 125 5.52 -16.65 -25.84
C ALA A 125 6.16 -15.30 -26.24
N ASP A 126 6.21 -15.00 -27.54
CA ASP A 126 7.21 -14.07 -28.11
C ASP A 126 6.69 -12.62 -28.25
N VAL A 127 6.13 -12.07 -27.16
CA VAL A 127 5.54 -10.73 -27.13
C VAL A 127 6.47 -9.63 -26.62
N ASN A 128 7.66 -9.94 -26.11
CA ASN A 128 8.63 -8.92 -25.65
C ASN A 128 9.61 -8.59 -26.78
N ASN A 129 9.32 -7.55 -27.57
CA ASN A 129 10.02 -7.26 -28.82
C ASN A 129 10.08 -5.75 -29.12
N ASP A 130 10.43 -5.34 -30.34
CA ASP A 130 10.48 -3.93 -30.74
C ASP A 130 9.12 -3.20 -30.61
N GLY A 131 8.02 -3.95 -30.53
CA GLY A 131 6.68 -3.41 -30.29
C GLY A 131 6.33 -3.17 -28.84
N GLY A 132 7.23 -3.46 -27.88
CA GLY A 132 6.99 -3.25 -26.45
C GLY A 132 7.33 -4.43 -25.53
N ALA A 133 7.13 -4.23 -24.23
CA ALA A 133 7.36 -5.20 -23.15
C ALA A 133 6.08 -5.45 -22.34
N SER A 134 5.83 -6.69 -21.94
CA SER A 134 4.65 -7.08 -21.16
C SER A 134 4.70 -6.50 -19.76
N MET A 135 3.54 -6.01 -19.30
CA MET A 135 3.37 -5.41 -17.97
C MET A 135 2.23 -6.05 -17.20
N ASP A 136 1.17 -6.44 -17.90
CA ASP A 136 0.00 -7.10 -17.32
C ASP A 136 -0.63 -8.09 -18.32
N CYS A 137 -1.49 -8.98 -17.84
CA CYS A 137 -2.20 -9.96 -18.66
C CYS A 137 -3.53 -10.36 -18.01
N ILE A 138 -4.56 -10.57 -18.83
CA ILE A 138 -5.88 -11.04 -18.38
C ILE A 138 -6.50 -12.01 -19.40
N TRP A 139 -7.29 -12.93 -18.89
CA TRP A 139 -8.12 -13.89 -19.60
C TRP A 139 -9.59 -13.45 -19.65
N GLY A 140 -10.26 -13.73 -20.75
CA GLY A 140 -11.71 -13.57 -20.91
C GLY A 140 -12.21 -14.17 -22.22
N ASP A 141 -13.39 -14.74 -22.23
CA ASP A 141 -14.03 -15.25 -23.46
C ASP A 141 -14.61 -14.09 -24.28
N VAL A 142 -13.77 -13.48 -25.12
CA VAL A 142 -14.07 -12.20 -25.79
C VAL A 142 -15.06 -12.37 -26.93
N ASP A 143 -15.09 -13.52 -27.58
CA ASP A 143 -16.04 -13.79 -28.67
C ASP A 143 -17.18 -14.76 -28.29
N ASN A 144 -17.29 -15.10 -27.01
CA ASN A 144 -18.31 -15.96 -26.43
C ASN A 144 -18.33 -17.39 -27.02
N ASP A 145 -17.18 -17.89 -27.49
CA ASP A 145 -17.06 -19.24 -28.07
C ASP A 145 -16.78 -20.33 -27.02
N GLY A 146 -16.41 -19.91 -25.81
CA GLY A 146 -16.23 -20.72 -24.64
C GLY A 146 -14.82 -21.12 -24.31
N ASP A 147 -13.85 -20.64 -25.10
CA ASP A 147 -12.42 -20.81 -24.89
C ASP A 147 -11.84 -19.45 -24.46
N PRO A 148 -11.29 -19.30 -23.23
CA PRO A 148 -10.78 -18.01 -22.76
C PRO A 148 -9.67 -17.46 -23.67
N ASP A 149 -9.84 -16.22 -24.13
CA ASP A 149 -8.86 -15.45 -24.91
C ASP A 149 -7.89 -14.71 -23.97
N LEU A 150 -6.68 -14.41 -24.47
CA LEU A 150 -5.63 -13.76 -23.69
C LEU A 150 -5.36 -12.35 -24.20
N PHE A 151 -5.49 -11.35 -23.32
CA PHE A 151 -5.06 -9.98 -23.57
C PHE A 151 -3.77 -9.68 -22.81
N VAL A 152 -2.74 -9.21 -23.51
CA VAL A 152 -1.44 -8.82 -22.94
C VAL A 152 -1.27 -7.32 -23.03
N VAL A 153 -1.19 -6.67 -21.86
CA VAL A 153 -0.91 -5.25 -21.72
C VAL A 153 0.58 -5.01 -21.78
N ARG A 154 1.00 -4.01 -22.55
CA ARG A 154 2.39 -3.73 -22.83
C ARG A 154 2.69 -2.25 -22.65
N TRP A 155 3.95 -1.96 -22.33
CA TRP A 155 4.56 -0.70 -22.72
C TRP A 155 4.92 -0.77 -24.20
N GLY A 156 3.99 -0.33 -25.04
CA GLY A 156 4.02 -0.46 -26.48
C GLY A 156 2.63 -0.78 -27.05
N TYR A 157 2.58 -1.70 -28.02
CA TYR A 157 1.32 -2.16 -28.60
C TYR A 157 0.77 -3.37 -27.85
N ASN A 158 -0.39 -3.22 -27.20
CA ASN A 158 -1.11 -4.33 -26.56
C ASN A 158 -1.49 -5.41 -27.58
N VAL A 159 -1.60 -6.67 -27.14
CA VAL A 159 -1.87 -7.83 -27.99
C VAL A 159 -3.10 -8.58 -27.49
N LEU A 160 -4.03 -8.92 -28.40
CA LEU A 160 -5.15 -9.83 -28.14
C LEU A 160 -4.93 -11.13 -28.90
N PHE A 161 -4.85 -12.23 -28.15
CA PHE A 161 -4.77 -13.58 -28.66
C PHE A 161 -6.11 -14.26 -28.55
N ARG A 162 -6.65 -14.69 -29.69
CA ARG A 162 -7.81 -15.57 -29.72
C ARG A 162 -7.39 -17.01 -29.43
N ASN A 163 -8.07 -17.69 -28.53
CA ASN A 163 -7.94 -19.14 -28.33
C ASN A 163 -8.60 -19.88 -29.50
N ASN A 164 -7.91 -20.88 -30.06
CA ASN A 164 -8.41 -21.64 -31.20
C ASN A 164 -9.23 -22.89 -30.78
N GLY A 165 -9.37 -23.15 -29.47
CA GLY A 165 -10.05 -24.32 -28.92
C GLY A 165 -9.27 -25.64 -29.05
N ASP A 166 -7.98 -25.56 -29.39
CA ASP A 166 -7.07 -26.71 -29.54
C ASP A 166 -5.77 -26.56 -28.72
N GLY A 167 -5.77 -25.63 -27.77
CA GLY A 167 -4.62 -25.27 -26.94
C GLY A 167 -3.60 -24.35 -27.63
N THR A 168 -3.95 -23.81 -28.81
CA THR A 168 -3.14 -22.80 -29.51
C THR A 168 -3.88 -21.48 -29.66
N PHE A 169 -3.13 -20.41 -29.94
CA PHE A 169 -3.65 -19.06 -30.02
C PHE A 169 -3.30 -18.37 -31.34
N THR A 170 -4.16 -17.45 -31.77
CA THR A 170 -3.97 -16.59 -32.93
C THR A 170 -3.93 -15.12 -32.48
N ASP A 171 -2.88 -14.37 -32.81
CA ASP A 171 -2.88 -12.91 -32.64
C ASP A 171 -3.90 -12.28 -33.61
N VAL A 172 -5.01 -11.78 -33.04
CA VAL A 172 -6.10 -11.13 -33.79
C VAL A 172 -6.07 -9.61 -33.65
N THR A 173 -5.02 -9.04 -33.06
CA THR A 173 -4.94 -7.62 -32.72
C THR A 173 -5.16 -6.71 -33.92
N ALA A 174 -4.51 -7.00 -35.05
CA ALA A 174 -4.64 -6.22 -36.27
C ALA A 174 -6.03 -6.36 -36.93
N GLU A 175 -6.73 -7.46 -36.69
CA GLU A 175 -8.09 -7.68 -37.19
C GLU A 175 -9.13 -6.92 -36.35
N ARG A 176 -8.96 -6.96 -35.02
CA ARG A 176 -9.95 -6.45 -34.07
C ARG A 176 -9.79 -4.97 -33.75
N PHE A 177 -8.57 -4.42 -33.80
CA PHE A 177 -8.30 -3.03 -33.39
C PHE A 177 -7.86 -2.14 -34.56
N LYS A 178 -8.14 -0.85 -34.43
CA LYS A 178 -7.66 0.20 -35.34
C LYS A 178 -7.01 1.34 -34.58
N ARG A 179 -5.90 1.83 -35.11
CA ARG A 179 -5.19 3.00 -34.61
C ARG A 179 -5.89 4.29 -34.97
N ARG A 180 -5.53 5.40 -34.30
CA ARG A 180 -6.12 6.73 -34.58
C ARG A 180 -5.86 7.20 -36.01
N ASP A 181 -4.79 6.71 -36.65
CA ASP A 181 -4.46 6.97 -38.06
C ASP A 181 -5.17 6.03 -39.05
N GLY A 182 -6.01 5.11 -38.56
CA GLY A 182 -6.75 4.13 -39.34
C GLY A 182 -5.97 2.87 -39.70
N THR A 183 -4.71 2.74 -39.29
CA THR A 183 -3.93 1.50 -39.50
C THR A 183 -4.35 0.38 -38.53
N PRO A 184 -4.18 -0.90 -38.91
CA PRO A 184 -4.49 -2.03 -38.04
C PRO A 184 -3.70 -2.05 -36.73
N GLY A 185 -4.35 -2.45 -35.63
CA GLY A 185 -3.74 -2.70 -34.32
C GLY A 185 -4.11 -1.69 -33.24
N THR A 186 -3.59 -1.93 -32.04
CA THR A 186 -3.76 -1.08 -30.85
C THR A 186 -2.92 0.20 -30.96
N GLN A 187 -3.27 1.23 -30.18
CA GLN A 187 -2.42 2.42 -30.04
C GLN A 187 -1.12 2.03 -29.34
N TRP A 188 -0.07 2.83 -29.54
CA TRP A 188 1.07 2.76 -28.64
C TRP A 188 0.61 3.30 -27.28
N ALA A 189 0.72 2.51 -26.23
CA ALA A 189 0.27 2.88 -24.90
C ALA A 189 1.28 2.33 -23.88
N ASN A 190 1.26 2.86 -22.66
CA ASN A 190 2.14 2.37 -21.60
C ASN A 190 1.29 1.94 -20.41
N GLY A 191 0.55 0.85 -20.62
CA GLY A 191 -0.41 0.29 -19.68
C GLY A 191 0.24 -0.56 -18.59
N ASN A 192 -0.37 -0.54 -17.40
CA ASN A 192 0.00 -1.40 -16.25
C ASN A 192 -1.18 -2.20 -15.69
N ALA A 193 -2.40 -1.94 -16.16
CA ALA A 193 -3.62 -2.57 -15.65
C ALA A 193 -4.62 -2.80 -16.78
N ALA A 194 -5.35 -3.90 -16.72
CA ALA A 194 -6.55 -4.08 -17.52
C ALA A 194 -7.64 -4.90 -16.81
N ILE A 195 -8.89 -4.69 -17.22
CA ILE A 195 -10.02 -5.56 -16.91
C ILE A 195 -10.84 -5.83 -18.17
N PHE A 196 -11.42 -7.03 -18.25
CA PHE A 196 -12.56 -7.28 -19.10
C PHE A 196 -13.84 -6.82 -18.40
N TRP A 197 -14.72 -6.14 -19.13
CA TRP A 197 -15.85 -5.44 -18.53
C TRP A 197 -17.00 -5.33 -19.53
N ASP A 198 -18.19 -5.83 -19.20
CA ASP A 198 -19.41 -5.54 -19.99
C ASP A 198 -20.09 -4.29 -19.38
N PHE A 199 -19.56 -3.11 -19.72
CA PHE A 199 -19.92 -1.87 -18.99
C PHE A 199 -21.33 -1.37 -19.29
N ASN A 200 -21.85 -1.73 -20.46
CA ASN A 200 -23.15 -1.29 -20.96
C ASN A 200 -24.20 -2.41 -20.96
N LEU A 201 -23.82 -3.60 -20.44
CA LEU A 201 -24.66 -4.80 -20.38
C LEU A 201 -25.24 -5.15 -21.74
N ASP A 202 -24.38 -5.21 -22.76
CA ASP A 202 -24.73 -5.60 -24.13
C ASP A 202 -24.33 -7.04 -24.49
N GLY A 203 -23.82 -7.79 -23.51
CA GLY A 203 -23.45 -9.20 -23.62
C GLY A 203 -22.11 -9.45 -24.30
N ARG A 204 -21.27 -8.42 -24.43
CA ARG A 204 -19.93 -8.49 -25.00
C ARG A 204 -18.92 -7.92 -24.02
N LEU A 205 -17.75 -8.55 -23.94
CA LEU A 205 -16.67 -8.05 -23.10
C LEU A 205 -15.97 -6.88 -23.80
N ASP A 206 -16.00 -5.72 -23.14
CA ASP A 206 -15.16 -4.57 -23.44
C ASP A 206 -13.85 -4.66 -22.65
N ILE A 207 -12.88 -3.81 -22.98
CA ILE A 207 -11.56 -3.80 -22.33
C ILE A 207 -11.26 -2.40 -21.80
N TYR A 208 -11.04 -2.28 -20.50
CA TYR A 208 -10.49 -1.05 -19.92
C TYR A 208 -9.00 -1.21 -19.64
N VAL A 209 -8.18 -0.23 -20.04
CA VAL A 209 -6.73 -0.23 -19.84
C VAL A 209 -6.29 1.02 -19.10
N GLY A 210 -5.67 0.81 -17.93
CA GLY A 210 -5.03 1.85 -17.13
C GLY A 210 -3.60 2.12 -17.61
N ASN A 211 -3.32 3.37 -18.01
CA ASN A 211 -2.03 3.80 -18.56
C ASN A 211 -1.22 4.59 -17.53
N TYR A 212 0.05 4.20 -17.36
CA TYR A 212 0.93 4.77 -16.33
C TYR A 212 1.86 5.86 -16.89
N PHE A 213 2.40 5.65 -18.11
CA PHE A 213 3.19 6.67 -18.80
C PHE A 213 2.42 7.26 -19.99
N GLN A 214 2.84 8.47 -20.40
CA GLN A 214 2.39 9.08 -21.65
C GLN A 214 2.58 8.14 -22.85
N GLU A 215 1.85 8.40 -23.93
CA GLU A 215 2.01 7.70 -25.23
C GLU A 215 3.35 8.07 -25.89
N ILE A 216 4.44 7.51 -25.37
CA ILE A 216 5.82 7.75 -25.80
C ILE A 216 6.60 6.43 -25.86
N ASP A 217 7.58 6.38 -26.77
CA ASP A 217 8.52 5.26 -26.86
C ASP A 217 9.61 5.39 -25.79
N LEU A 218 9.48 4.58 -24.73
CA LEU A 218 10.40 4.54 -23.59
C LEU A 218 11.80 4.01 -23.93
N TRP A 219 11.98 3.35 -25.09
CA TRP A 219 13.28 2.86 -25.56
C TRP A 219 14.02 3.88 -26.42
N ASN A 220 13.31 4.87 -27.00
CA ASN A 220 13.89 5.92 -27.87
C ASN A 220 13.38 7.32 -27.50
N LEU A 221 13.67 7.74 -26.28
CA LEU A 221 13.18 9.00 -25.71
C LEU A 221 13.71 10.24 -26.44
N GLN A 222 12.79 11.12 -26.83
CA GLN A 222 13.11 12.46 -27.34
C GLN A 222 13.36 13.46 -26.21
N SER A 223 12.82 13.20 -25.02
CA SER A 223 12.90 14.02 -23.82
C SER A 223 12.88 13.12 -22.59
N THR A 224 13.52 13.55 -21.51
CA THR A 224 13.46 12.93 -20.18
C THR A 224 12.29 13.44 -19.34
N ARG A 225 11.51 14.40 -19.87
CA ARG A 225 10.29 14.91 -19.23
C ARG A 225 9.11 13.95 -19.32
N ILE A 226 9.21 12.83 -18.62
CA ILE A 226 8.28 11.70 -18.72
C ILE A 226 7.68 11.29 -17.37
N MET A 227 8.15 11.91 -16.28
CA MET A 227 7.76 11.60 -14.91
C MET A 227 6.59 12.47 -14.45
N HIS A 228 6.02 12.15 -13.29
CA HIS A 228 4.93 12.91 -12.70
C HIS A 228 5.37 14.35 -12.39
N ASP A 229 4.51 15.32 -12.66
CA ASP A 229 4.76 16.74 -12.38
C ASP A 229 4.41 17.15 -10.93
N SER A 230 3.83 16.23 -10.17
CA SER A 230 3.48 16.37 -8.76
C SER A 230 3.51 14.98 -8.11
N PHE A 231 3.86 14.90 -6.82
CA PHE A 231 3.71 13.65 -6.06
C PHE A 231 2.28 13.47 -5.49
N GLU A 232 1.40 14.46 -5.65
CA GLU A 232 0.12 14.55 -4.93
C GLU A 232 -1.10 14.80 -5.81
N THR A 233 -0.87 15.27 -7.04
CA THR A 233 -1.93 15.78 -7.91
C THR A 233 -1.58 15.58 -9.38
N ALA A 234 -0.72 14.61 -9.69
CA ALA A 234 -0.28 14.39 -11.06
C ALA A 234 -1.45 13.96 -11.94
N ARG A 235 -1.54 14.61 -13.11
CA ARG A 235 -2.50 14.31 -14.19
C ARG A 235 -1.83 14.46 -15.55
N ASN A 236 -0.58 14.02 -15.62
CA ASN A 236 0.28 14.13 -16.79
C ASN A 236 0.77 12.76 -17.31
N ALA A 237 0.09 11.68 -16.93
CA ALA A 237 0.35 10.33 -17.43
C ALA A 237 -0.25 10.10 -18.83
N GLY A 238 -0.40 8.85 -19.24
CA GLY A 238 -1.16 8.47 -20.43
C GLY A 238 -2.67 8.49 -20.15
N ALA A 239 -3.47 8.86 -21.14
CA ALA A 239 -4.92 8.75 -21.03
C ALA A 239 -5.33 7.27 -20.95
N ASN A 240 -6.22 6.91 -20.04
CA ASN A 240 -6.81 5.57 -19.98
C ASN A 240 -7.70 5.29 -21.19
N PHE A 241 -7.82 4.02 -21.58
CA PHE A 241 -8.60 3.60 -22.74
C PHE A 241 -9.74 2.66 -22.35
N LEU A 242 -10.92 2.92 -22.89
CA LEU A 242 -12.04 1.97 -22.89
C LEU A 242 -12.28 1.53 -24.34
N TYR A 243 -12.00 0.26 -24.63
CA TYR A 243 -12.26 -0.36 -25.92
C TYR A 243 -13.60 -1.07 -25.88
N GLN A 244 -14.62 -0.47 -26.50
CA GLN A 244 -15.95 -1.07 -26.64
C GLN A 244 -15.98 -2.06 -27.80
N GLN A 245 -16.48 -3.28 -27.56
CA GLN A 245 -16.64 -4.30 -28.58
C GLN A 245 -17.92 -4.10 -29.40
N SER A 246 -17.75 -4.05 -30.72
CA SER A 246 -18.84 -4.06 -31.69
C SER A 246 -19.37 -5.49 -31.94
N PRO A 247 -20.60 -5.66 -32.46
CA PRO A 247 -21.15 -7.00 -32.76
C PRO A 247 -20.36 -7.83 -33.79
N ASP A 248 -19.47 -7.22 -34.58
CA ASP A 248 -18.56 -7.93 -35.47
C ASP A 248 -17.24 -8.35 -34.78
N GLY A 249 -17.14 -8.10 -33.47
CA GLY A 249 -15.99 -8.35 -32.60
C GLY A 249 -14.85 -7.35 -32.73
N THR A 250 -15.00 -6.29 -33.55
CA THR A 250 -14.01 -5.20 -33.60
C THR A 250 -14.15 -4.27 -32.40
N PHE A 251 -13.07 -3.59 -32.01
CA PHE A 251 -13.04 -2.68 -30.87
C PHE A 251 -12.92 -1.23 -31.31
N GLU A 252 -13.68 -0.35 -30.65
CA GLU A 252 -13.60 1.11 -30.77
C GLU A 252 -13.21 1.72 -29.43
N GLU A 253 -12.24 2.64 -29.44
CA GLU A 253 -11.85 3.37 -28.22
C GLU A 253 -12.87 4.50 -27.96
N VAL A 254 -13.55 4.44 -26.81
CA VAL A 254 -14.67 5.33 -26.44
C VAL A 254 -14.46 6.05 -25.10
N GLY A 255 -13.33 5.83 -24.43
CA GLY A 255 -13.06 6.34 -23.08
C GLY A 255 -13.20 7.86 -22.99
N ALA A 256 -12.61 8.59 -23.93
CA ALA A 256 -12.71 10.05 -23.96
C ALA A 256 -14.13 10.57 -24.20
N ALA A 257 -14.93 9.85 -24.99
CA ALA A 257 -16.32 10.21 -25.24
C ALA A 257 -17.21 10.02 -24.00
N LEU A 258 -16.83 9.08 -23.13
CA LEU A 258 -17.54 8.75 -21.89
C LEU A 258 -16.94 9.44 -20.65
N GLY A 259 -15.81 10.13 -20.78
CA GLY A 259 -15.13 10.81 -19.67
C GLY A 259 -14.40 9.85 -18.74
N LEU A 260 -13.90 8.73 -19.27
CA LEU A 260 -13.16 7.69 -18.55
C LEU A 260 -11.67 7.66 -18.94
N ASP A 261 -11.18 8.69 -19.63
CA ASP A 261 -9.81 8.84 -20.13
C ASP A 261 -8.90 9.66 -19.18
N ASP A 262 -9.17 9.62 -17.87
CA ASP A 262 -8.40 10.39 -16.88
C ASP A 262 -6.89 10.07 -17.02
N PRO A 263 -6.01 11.09 -17.15
CA PRO A 263 -4.58 10.88 -17.30
C PRO A 263 -3.88 10.75 -15.93
N GLY A 264 -4.51 10.01 -15.02
CA GLY A 264 -3.92 9.58 -13.75
C GLY A 264 -2.80 8.57 -13.99
N TRP A 265 -1.88 8.42 -13.04
CA TRP A 265 -0.82 7.40 -13.14
C TRP A 265 -1.40 6.05 -12.73
N THR A 266 -2.33 5.54 -13.52
CA THR A 266 -3.15 4.38 -13.14
C THR A 266 -2.31 3.11 -13.07
N LEU A 267 -2.22 2.53 -11.87
CA LEU A 267 -1.52 1.27 -11.62
C LEU A 267 -2.44 0.08 -11.61
N ALA A 268 -3.66 0.24 -11.10
CA ALA A 268 -4.65 -0.83 -11.04
C ALA A 268 -6.03 -0.30 -11.37
N VAL A 269 -6.87 -1.18 -11.92
CA VAL A 269 -8.27 -0.88 -12.23
C VAL A 269 -9.11 -2.06 -11.76
N GLY A 270 -10.36 -1.79 -11.40
CA GLY A 270 -11.29 -2.84 -11.01
C GLY A 270 -12.74 -2.41 -11.20
N SER A 271 -13.61 -3.41 -11.36
CA SER A 271 -15.03 -3.21 -11.56
C SER A 271 -15.86 -4.12 -10.64
N ALA A 272 -16.95 -3.55 -10.13
CA ALA A 272 -17.93 -4.20 -9.26
C ALA A 272 -19.22 -3.36 -9.21
N ASP A 273 -20.37 -3.98 -8.89
CA ASP A 273 -21.61 -3.23 -8.60
C ASP A 273 -21.58 -2.73 -7.14
N VAL A 274 -21.01 -1.54 -6.90
CA VAL A 274 -20.78 -1.06 -5.53
C VAL A 274 -22.02 -0.44 -4.90
N ASN A 275 -23.06 -0.15 -5.69
CA ASN A 275 -24.28 0.50 -5.23
C ASN A 275 -25.51 -0.44 -5.21
N ASN A 276 -25.32 -1.70 -5.63
CA ASN A 276 -26.30 -2.79 -5.72
C ASN A 276 -27.43 -2.57 -6.74
N ASP A 277 -27.23 -1.75 -7.77
CA ASP A 277 -28.23 -1.44 -8.81
C ASP A 277 -28.19 -2.39 -10.02
N GLY A 278 -27.22 -3.30 -10.05
CA GLY A 278 -27.02 -4.30 -11.11
C GLY A 278 -26.16 -3.81 -12.28
N TRP A 279 -25.59 -2.61 -12.21
CA TRP A 279 -24.64 -2.11 -13.19
C TRP A 279 -23.23 -2.10 -12.60
N PRO A 280 -22.23 -2.59 -13.33
CA PRO A 280 -20.86 -2.56 -12.85
C PRO A 280 -20.30 -1.13 -12.89
N ASP A 281 -19.69 -0.71 -11.79
CA ASP A 281 -18.98 0.55 -11.60
C ASP A 281 -17.48 0.36 -11.84
N LEU A 282 -16.70 1.46 -11.91
CA LEU A 282 -15.26 1.42 -12.17
C LEU A 282 -14.49 2.17 -11.08
N TYR A 283 -13.41 1.57 -10.59
CA TYR A 283 -12.42 2.19 -9.72
C TYR A 283 -11.04 2.15 -10.38
N CYS A 284 -10.34 3.29 -10.39
CA CYS A 284 -8.98 3.41 -10.87
C CYS A 284 -8.07 3.85 -9.71
N ALA A 285 -7.09 3.03 -9.37
CA ALA A 285 -6.08 3.35 -8.38
C ALA A 285 -4.91 4.08 -9.09
N ASP A 286 -4.65 5.31 -8.67
CA ASP A 286 -3.68 6.19 -9.29
C ASP A 286 -2.47 6.43 -8.37
N ASP A 287 -1.28 6.25 -8.94
CA ASP A 287 -0.05 6.71 -8.32
C ASP A 287 0.04 8.25 -8.40
N PHE A 288 0.71 8.88 -7.46
CA PHE A 288 0.97 10.34 -7.45
C PHE A 288 -0.24 11.29 -7.60
N GLY A 289 -1.47 10.84 -7.40
CA GLY A 289 -2.70 11.61 -7.57
C GLY A 289 -3.90 10.86 -7.00
N PRO A 290 -5.07 11.53 -6.85
CA PRO A 290 -6.22 10.90 -6.21
C PRO A 290 -6.77 9.75 -7.06
N ASP A 291 -7.16 8.65 -6.42
CA ASP A 291 -7.89 7.55 -7.04
C ASP A 291 -9.23 8.04 -7.63
N GLN A 292 -9.81 7.29 -8.57
CA GLN A 292 -11.06 7.66 -9.23
C GLN A 292 -12.14 6.57 -9.05
N LEU A 293 -13.35 6.98 -8.67
CA LEU A 293 -14.55 6.14 -8.66
C LEU A 293 -15.59 6.69 -9.64
N PHE A 294 -15.97 5.87 -10.61
CA PHE A 294 -16.98 6.17 -11.61
C PHE A 294 -18.20 5.27 -11.42
N ILE A 295 -19.34 5.89 -11.13
CA ILE A 295 -20.62 5.21 -10.97
C ILE A 295 -21.39 5.20 -12.29
N SER A 296 -21.87 4.03 -12.69
CA SER A 296 -22.71 3.86 -13.88
C SER A 296 -24.07 4.54 -13.67
N LYS A 297 -24.61 5.15 -14.73
CA LYS A 297 -26.00 5.63 -14.74
C LYS A 297 -26.99 4.63 -15.34
N GLY A 298 -26.50 3.46 -15.77
CA GLY A 298 -27.30 2.44 -16.46
C GLY A 298 -27.76 2.81 -17.88
N ASP A 299 -27.20 3.88 -18.45
CA ASP A 299 -27.45 4.32 -19.84
C ASP A 299 -26.18 4.32 -20.71
N GLY A 300 -25.13 3.63 -20.24
CA GLY A 300 -23.81 3.62 -20.85
C GLY A 300 -22.96 4.85 -20.54
N THR A 301 -23.42 5.75 -19.66
CA THR A 301 -22.63 6.90 -19.18
C THR A 301 -22.33 6.82 -17.69
N PHE A 302 -21.32 7.57 -17.25
CA PHE A 302 -20.80 7.53 -15.89
C PHE A 302 -20.86 8.88 -15.18
N ILE A 303 -20.76 8.85 -13.85
CA ILE A 303 -20.48 10.00 -12.98
C ILE A 303 -19.20 9.71 -12.23
N ASN A 304 -18.25 10.63 -12.26
CA ASN A 304 -17.12 10.60 -11.34
C ASN A 304 -17.62 11.01 -9.94
N SER A 305 -17.81 10.02 -9.06
CA SER A 305 -18.32 10.19 -7.70
C SER A 305 -17.23 10.25 -6.64
N THR A 306 -15.95 10.23 -7.03
CA THR A 306 -14.79 10.24 -6.13
C THR A 306 -14.93 11.22 -4.97
N LYS A 307 -15.24 12.49 -5.26
CA LYS A 307 -15.33 13.55 -4.24
C LYS A 307 -16.50 13.36 -3.28
N GLU A 308 -17.62 12.84 -3.77
CA GLU A 308 -18.86 12.71 -3.02
C GLU A 308 -18.90 11.42 -2.19
N SER A 309 -18.36 10.33 -2.75
CA SER A 309 -18.40 8.99 -2.16
C SER A 309 -17.16 8.67 -1.33
N ILE A 310 -15.95 8.99 -1.82
CA ILE A 310 -14.67 8.65 -1.15
C ILE A 310 -14.15 9.86 -0.37
N GLY A 311 -14.10 11.02 -1.02
CA GLY A 311 -13.63 12.27 -0.40
C GLY A 311 -12.11 12.45 -0.53
N LEU A 312 -11.37 12.24 0.56
CA LEU A 312 -9.92 12.39 0.62
C LEU A 312 -9.26 11.01 0.72
N ASP A 313 -8.36 10.71 -0.21
CA ASP A 313 -7.50 9.53 -0.22
C ASP A 313 -6.02 9.90 0.04
N THR A 314 -5.16 8.90 0.00
CA THR A 314 -3.70 9.02 0.18
C THR A 314 -2.96 9.35 -1.13
N LYS A 315 -3.63 9.23 -2.27
CA LYS A 315 -3.16 9.62 -3.62
C LYS A 315 -1.93 8.85 -4.12
N LYS A 316 -1.86 7.56 -3.76
CA LYS A 316 -0.81 6.61 -4.18
C LYS A 316 -1.40 5.21 -4.33
N GLY A 317 -2.62 5.11 -4.86
CA GLY A 317 -3.28 3.82 -5.03
C GLY A 317 -2.45 2.92 -5.95
N MET A 318 -2.09 1.73 -5.49
CA MET A 318 -1.29 0.78 -6.28
C MET A 318 -2.05 -0.51 -6.63
N ASN A 319 -3.18 -0.78 -5.98
CA ASN A 319 -4.06 -1.92 -6.20
C ASN A 319 -5.51 -1.52 -6.00
N VAL A 320 -6.43 -2.26 -6.59
CA VAL A 320 -7.85 -2.23 -6.20
C VAL A 320 -8.40 -3.64 -6.22
N ASP A 321 -8.96 -4.08 -5.10
CA ASP A 321 -9.68 -5.35 -4.99
C ASP A 321 -10.99 -5.15 -4.21
N PHE A 322 -12.03 -5.88 -4.60
CA PHE A 322 -13.36 -5.76 -4.03
C PHE A 322 -13.71 -7.00 -3.22
N GLY A 323 -14.27 -6.82 -2.03
CA GLY A 323 -14.70 -7.91 -1.17
C GLY A 323 -15.70 -7.46 -0.12
N ASP A 324 -16.69 -8.31 0.17
CA ASP A 324 -17.62 -8.13 1.30
C ASP A 324 -16.97 -8.78 2.54
N PHE A 325 -15.98 -8.09 3.14
CA PHE A 325 -15.15 -8.71 4.18
C PHE A 325 -15.89 -8.86 5.52
N ASN A 326 -16.96 -8.08 5.72
CA ASN A 326 -17.80 -8.08 6.92
C ASN A 326 -19.14 -8.80 6.71
N ASN A 327 -19.37 -9.37 5.52
CA ASN A 327 -20.56 -10.13 5.16
C ASN A 327 -21.87 -9.33 5.31
N ASP A 328 -21.85 -8.03 5.02
CA ASP A 328 -23.01 -7.13 5.14
C ASP A 328 -23.83 -6.96 3.84
N GLY A 329 -23.33 -7.51 2.73
CA GLY A 329 -23.95 -7.46 1.42
C GLY A 329 -23.57 -6.25 0.57
N TRP A 330 -22.56 -5.47 0.99
CA TRP A 330 -21.96 -4.39 0.22
C TRP A 330 -20.47 -4.69 -0.02
N LEU A 331 -20.02 -4.49 -1.25
CA LEU A 331 -18.60 -4.69 -1.57
C LEU A 331 -17.79 -3.51 -1.06
N ASP A 332 -16.78 -3.82 -0.23
CA ASP A 332 -15.75 -2.91 0.23
C ASP A 332 -14.57 -2.92 -0.76
N ILE A 333 -13.67 -1.93 -0.63
CA ILE A 333 -12.53 -1.77 -1.53
C ILE A 333 -11.24 -1.73 -0.73
N TYR A 334 -10.28 -2.61 -1.04
CA TYR A 334 -8.94 -2.54 -0.49
C TYR A 334 -7.94 -1.98 -1.52
N VAL A 335 -7.22 -0.95 -1.09
CA VAL A 335 -6.23 -0.24 -1.90
C VAL A 335 -4.90 -0.25 -1.16
N THR A 336 -3.88 -0.80 -1.81
CA THR A 336 -2.51 -0.76 -1.28
C THR A 336 -1.87 0.60 -1.50
N ASN A 337 -0.97 0.95 -0.58
CA ASN A 337 -0.24 2.20 -0.57
C ASN A 337 1.17 2.00 0.04
N ILE A 338 1.86 3.10 0.39
CA ILE A 338 3.23 3.04 0.89
C ILE A 338 3.29 3.37 2.39
N THR A 339 3.62 2.37 3.20
CA THR A 339 3.88 2.51 4.63
C THR A 339 5.20 1.87 5.03
N THR A 340 6.20 2.68 5.34
CA THR A 340 7.49 2.31 5.92
C THR A 340 7.71 3.01 7.27
N ALA A 341 8.08 2.26 8.31
CA ALA A 341 8.25 2.78 9.68
C ALA A 341 9.13 4.04 9.77
N GLU A 342 10.16 4.12 8.92
CA GLU A 342 11.24 5.10 9.05
C GLU A 342 10.97 6.45 8.36
N TYR A 343 10.22 6.48 7.24
CA TYR A 343 10.17 7.70 6.40
C TYR A 343 8.87 7.95 5.63
N LEU A 344 7.95 6.97 5.49
CA LEU A 344 6.66 7.12 4.79
C LEU A 344 5.55 6.38 5.53
N GLN A 345 4.41 6.98 5.84
CA GLN A 345 3.28 6.24 6.44
C GLN A 345 2.01 6.73 5.78
N GLU A 346 1.90 6.53 4.47
CA GLU A 346 0.70 6.94 3.77
C GLU A 346 -0.50 6.07 4.19
N GLY A 347 -0.26 4.79 4.47
CA GLY A 347 -1.27 3.85 4.93
C GLY A 347 -2.00 3.20 3.77
N ASN A 348 -2.19 1.89 3.83
CA ASN A 348 -3.16 1.24 2.95
C ASN A 348 -4.57 1.71 3.34
N MET A 349 -5.51 1.62 2.40
CA MET A 349 -6.89 2.06 2.61
C MET A 349 -7.82 0.85 2.53
N LEU A 350 -8.77 0.78 3.46
CA LEU A 350 -9.88 -0.16 3.42
C LEU A 350 -11.16 0.66 3.40
N TRP A 351 -11.67 0.91 2.20
CA TRP A 351 -12.89 1.66 1.97
C TRP A 351 -14.10 0.80 2.31
N HIS A 352 -14.62 0.99 3.52
CA HIS A 352 -15.87 0.37 3.93
C HIS A 352 -17.05 1.03 3.24
N ASN A 353 -17.88 0.24 2.57
CA ASN A 353 -19.05 0.68 1.86
C ASN A 353 -20.21 0.93 2.85
N ASN A 354 -20.62 2.19 3.00
CA ASN A 354 -21.71 2.54 3.91
C ASN A 354 -23.10 2.30 3.30
N GLY A 355 -23.16 1.74 2.09
CA GLY A 355 -24.35 1.59 1.29
C GLY A 355 -25.01 2.92 0.95
N LEU A 356 -26.24 2.84 0.41
CA LEU A 356 -26.99 4.03 0.03
C LEU A 356 -27.56 4.77 1.26
N GLY A 357 -27.20 6.04 1.37
CA GLY A 357 -27.78 6.99 2.31
C GLY A 357 -29.30 7.18 2.11
N PRO A 358 -30.02 7.79 3.07
CA PRO A 358 -31.44 8.11 2.89
C PRO A 358 -31.74 9.04 1.69
N ASP A 359 -30.74 9.77 1.23
CA ASP A 359 -30.73 10.62 0.05
C ASP A 359 -30.32 9.89 -1.25
N GLY A 360 -30.01 8.60 -1.17
CA GLY A 360 -29.56 7.78 -2.29
C GLY A 360 -28.10 7.99 -2.67
N VAL A 361 -27.30 8.65 -1.82
CA VAL A 361 -25.87 8.87 -2.06
C VAL A 361 -25.07 7.69 -1.50
N LEU A 362 -24.20 7.12 -2.32
CA LEU A 362 -23.22 6.12 -1.91
C LEU A 362 -22.03 6.81 -1.24
N THR A 363 -21.61 6.32 -0.07
CA THR A 363 -20.39 6.81 0.60
C THR A 363 -19.53 5.67 1.11
N PHE A 364 -18.24 5.92 1.17
CA PHE A 364 -17.24 5.03 1.74
C PHE A 364 -16.60 5.66 2.98
N THR A 365 -16.00 4.83 3.82
CA THR A 365 -15.20 5.28 4.96
C THR A 365 -13.93 4.46 5.00
N ASP A 366 -12.77 5.10 4.95
CA ASP A 366 -11.51 4.40 5.21
C ASP A 366 -11.49 3.98 6.68
N ILE A 367 -11.38 2.67 6.90
CA ILE A 367 -11.32 2.05 8.22
C ILE A 367 -10.03 1.23 8.41
N ALA A 368 -9.00 1.47 7.60
CA ALA A 368 -7.77 0.68 7.65
C ALA A 368 -7.09 0.71 9.03
N ILE A 369 -7.19 1.83 9.76
CA ILE A 369 -6.65 1.96 11.12
C ILE A 369 -7.48 1.13 12.10
N GLU A 370 -8.81 1.28 12.07
CA GLU A 370 -9.75 0.59 12.95
C GLU A 370 -9.69 -0.93 12.79
N THR A 371 -9.45 -1.38 11.56
CA THR A 371 -9.38 -2.78 11.17
C THR A 371 -7.97 -3.36 11.26
N ASN A 372 -6.95 -2.55 11.54
CA ASN A 372 -5.54 -2.97 11.66
C ASN A 372 -4.89 -3.43 10.32
N THR A 373 -5.34 -2.84 9.21
CA THR A 373 -4.83 -3.07 7.85
C THR A 373 -4.04 -1.87 7.28
N TYR A 374 -3.90 -0.79 8.07
CA TYR A 374 -3.18 0.44 7.69
C TYR A 374 -1.69 0.25 7.42
N ASP A 375 -0.98 -0.50 8.28
CA ASP A 375 0.46 -0.74 8.16
C ASP A 375 0.77 -1.87 7.16
N GLY A 376 0.68 -1.51 5.88
CA GLY A 376 0.80 -2.43 4.77
C GLY A 376 2.21 -2.75 4.30
N GLY A 377 3.22 -1.97 4.65
CA GLY A 377 4.51 -2.00 3.92
C GLY A 377 4.46 -1.17 2.63
N TRP A 378 5.41 -1.38 1.74
CA TRP A 378 5.38 -0.84 0.37
C TRP A 378 4.52 -1.71 -0.54
N GLY A 379 3.21 -1.50 -0.51
CA GLY A 379 2.25 -2.38 -1.14
C GLY A 379 2.28 -2.42 -2.68
N TRP A 380 1.87 -3.54 -3.26
CA TRP A 380 1.60 -3.74 -4.70
C TRP A 380 0.27 -4.49 -4.85
N GLY A 381 0.24 -5.66 -5.50
CA GLY A 381 -0.96 -6.48 -5.59
C GLY A 381 -1.50 -6.91 -4.23
N ALA A 382 -2.82 -6.88 -4.09
CA ALA A 382 -3.51 -7.41 -2.91
C ALA A 382 -4.84 -8.06 -3.30
N LYS A 383 -5.24 -9.06 -2.51
CA LYS A 383 -6.45 -9.86 -2.73
C LYS A 383 -7.17 -10.19 -1.43
N PHE A 384 -8.49 -10.07 -1.46
CA PHE A 384 -9.37 -10.76 -0.53
C PHE A 384 -9.51 -12.23 -0.91
N PHE A 385 -9.44 -13.12 0.08
CA PHE A 385 -9.67 -14.56 -0.09
C PHE A 385 -9.95 -15.19 1.28
N ASP A 386 -10.58 -16.36 1.32
CA ASP A 386 -10.87 -17.09 2.56
C ASP A 386 -9.90 -18.28 2.64
N TYR A 387 -8.87 -18.22 3.50
CA TYR A 387 -7.81 -19.24 3.46
C TYR A 387 -8.14 -20.49 4.28
N GLU A 388 -8.99 -20.37 5.30
CA GLU A 388 -9.41 -21.49 6.15
C GLU A 388 -10.83 -21.99 5.88
N ASN A 389 -11.50 -21.47 4.87
CA ASN A 389 -12.87 -21.80 4.54
C ASN A 389 -13.86 -21.50 5.68
N ASP A 390 -13.65 -20.45 6.47
CA ASP A 390 -14.53 -20.12 7.61
C ASP A 390 -15.69 -19.16 7.26
N GLY A 391 -15.66 -18.59 6.05
CA GLY A 391 -16.67 -17.70 5.50
C GLY A 391 -16.33 -16.21 5.62
N ASP A 392 -15.22 -15.87 6.30
CA ASP A 392 -14.74 -14.50 6.42
C ASP A 392 -13.57 -14.26 5.44
N LEU A 393 -13.61 -13.17 4.68
CA LEU A 393 -12.51 -12.86 3.74
C LEU A 393 -11.30 -12.30 4.50
N ASP A 394 -10.18 -13.01 4.40
CA ASP A 394 -8.83 -12.57 4.77
C ASP A 394 -8.21 -11.69 3.69
N LEU A 395 -7.02 -11.18 3.98
CA LEU A 395 -6.34 -10.23 3.11
C LEU A 395 -4.84 -10.50 3.02
N LEU A 396 -4.33 -10.59 1.79
CA LEU A 396 -2.90 -10.60 1.51
C LEU A 396 -2.52 -9.38 0.68
N ALA A 397 -1.53 -8.62 1.13
CA ALA A 397 -0.87 -7.57 0.34
C ALA A 397 0.61 -7.92 0.12
N LEU A 398 1.02 -7.82 -1.15
CA LEU A 398 2.40 -7.95 -1.59
C LEU A 398 3.17 -6.66 -1.40
N ASN A 399 4.46 -6.75 -1.15
CA ASN A 399 5.35 -5.71 -0.69
C ASN A 399 6.71 -5.75 -1.39
N GLY A 400 7.53 -4.74 -1.07
CA GLY A 400 8.89 -4.61 -1.59
C GLY A 400 8.91 -3.82 -2.89
N PHE A 401 9.77 -2.80 -2.94
CA PHE A 401 9.88 -1.95 -4.12
C PHE A 401 11.11 -2.28 -4.95
N ILE A 402 12.29 -1.99 -4.38
CA ILE A 402 13.59 -2.29 -4.96
C ILE A 402 14.46 -2.83 -3.82
N SER A 403 14.47 -4.15 -3.67
CA SER A 403 15.40 -4.86 -2.80
C SER A 403 16.78 -4.90 -3.43
N ALA A 404 17.71 -4.10 -2.92
CA ALA A 404 19.06 -3.92 -3.48
C ALA A 404 20.15 -3.78 -2.40
N GLY A 405 21.23 -3.03 -2.68
CA GLY A 405 22.38 -2.88 -1.77
C GLY A 405 22.09 -2.05 -0.51
N GLU A 406 23.06 -2.01 0.42
CA GLU A 406 22.95 -1.47 1.80
C GLU A 406 22.59 0.03 1.94
N GLY A 407 22.47 0.79 0.85
CA GLY A 407 22.11 2.20 0.90
C GLY A 407 20.61 2.43 0.69
N ASN A 408 20.04 3.36 1.46
CA ASN A 408 18.65 3.81 1.29
C ASN A 408 18.62 5.04 0.36
N TYR A 409 17.90 4.96 -0.76
CA TYR A 409 17.77 6.07 -1.71
C TYR A 409 16.81 7.18 -1.26
N TRP A 410 15.86 6.89 -0.36
CA TRP A 410 14.84 7.86 0.05
C TRP A 410 15.41 9.17 0.58
N TYR A 411 16.54 9.11 1.28
CA TYR A 411 17.18 10.32 1.77
C TYR A 411 17.53 11.30 0.63
N ASP A 412 18.05 10.78 -0.48
CA ASP A 412 18.44 11.61 -1.62
C ASP A 412 17.20 12.14 -2.35
N LEU A 413 16.19 11.29 -2.56
CA LEU A 413 14.94 11.70 -3.19
C LEU A 413 14.23 12.77 -2.37
N ALA A 414 14.10 12.57 -1.06
CA ALA A 414 13.49 13.54 -0.16
C ALA A 414 14.27 14.87 -0.15
N SER A 415 15.60 14.82 -0.07
CA SER A 415 16.45 16.02 -0.12
C SER A 415 16.27 16.78 -1.43
N TRP A 416 16.24 16.05 -2.54
CA TRP A 416 16.07 16.59 -3.88
C TRP A 416 14.69 17.25 -4.05
N THR A 417 13.61 16.64 -3.56
CA THR A 417 12.26 17.19 -3.65
C THR A 417 12.09 18.47 -2.83
N VAL A 418 12.72 18.58 -1.64
CA VAL A 418 12.69 19.82 -0.83
C VAL A 418 13.30 21.01 -1.57
N LEU A 419 14.29 20.77 -2.42
CA LEU A 419 14.94 21.82 -3.21
C LEU A 419 14.02 22.37 -4.32
N GLY A 420 12.79 21.86 -4.47
CA GLY A 420 11.83 22.31 -5.46
C GLY A 420 12.27 22.02 -6.89
N GLN A 421 13.00 20.92 -7.07
CA GLN A 421 13.42 20.46 -8.38
C GLN A 421 12.21 19.95 -9.17
N ASP A 422 12.30 20.05 -10.49
CA ASP A 422 11.23 19.66 -11.39
C ASP A 422 11.18 18.13 -11.54
N SER A 423 10.16 17.50 -10.95
CA SER A 423 9.95 16.05 -10.94
C SER A 423 9.54 15.47 -12.26
N ALA A 424 8.98 16.28 -13.17
CA ALA A 424 8.58 15.77 -14.46
C ALA A 424 9.79 15.35 -15.31
N ASP A 425 10.97 15.92 -15.06
CA ASP A 425 12.19 15.64 -15.82
C ASP A 425 13.10 14.63 -15.10
N ALA A 426 13.12 13.39 -15.60
CA ALA A 426 13.96 12.31 -15.09
C ALA A 426 15.46 12.69 -14.99
N ALA A 427 15.96 13.60 -15.85
CA ALA A 427 17.35 14.04 -15.81
C ALA A 427 17.70 14.81 -14.52
N ASN A 428 16.71 15.36 -13.82
CA ASN A 428 16.92 16.06 -12.56
C ASN A 428 17.06 15.09 -11.40
N TRP A 429 16.50 13.88 -11.49
CA TRP A 429 16.42 12.95 -10.36
C TRP A 429 17.81 12.47 -9.91
N PRO A 430 18.04 12.32 -8.59
CA PRO A 430 19.31 11.83 -8.09
C PRO A 430 19.55 10.39 -8.57
N ALA A 431 20.82 10.02 -8.79
CA ALA A 431 21.12 8.68 -9.29
C ALA A 431 20.86 7.61 -8.22
N ILE A 432 20.05 6.60 -8.53
CA ILE A 432 19.73 5.51 -7.59
C ILE A 432 20.98 4.65 -7.32
N GLY A 433 21.67 4.25 -8.40
CA GLY A 433 22.82 3.36 -8.31
C GLY A 433 22.40 1.96 -7.85
N ASN A 434 23.13 1.38 -6.90
CA ASN A 434 22.87 0.05 -6.35
C ASN A 434 22.07 0.07 -5.03
N ARG A 435 21.39 1.19 -4.73
CA ARG A 435 20.71 1.42 -3.46
C ARG A 435 19.30 0.82 -3.46
N SER A 436 18.86 0.40 -2.29
CA SER A 436 17.51 -0.08 -2.06
C SER A 436 16.56 1.08 -1.75
N PHE A 437 15.27 0.83 -1.99
CA PHE A 437 14.18 1.71 -1.58
C PHE A 437 13.56 1.27 -0.26
N SER A 438 13.06 0.04 -0.23
CA SER A 438 12.28 -0.56 0.86
C SER A 438 13.12 -1.48 1.76
N GLY A 439 14.35 -1.81 1.36
CA GLY A 439 14.99 -3.02 1.87
C GLY A 439 14.21 -4.27 1.42
N TYR A 440 14.42 -5.37 2.14
CA TYR A 440 13.66 -6.60 2.00
C TYR A 440 12.49 -6.55 2.97
N GLU A 441 11.29 -6.30 2.44
CA GLU A 441 10.06 -6.18 3.23
C GLU A 441 9.26 -7.47 3.13
N THR A 442 8.78 -7.98 4.25
CA THR A 442 7.92 -9.16 4.24
C THR A 442 6.52 -8.82 3.78
N GLU A 443 5.86 -9.75 3.08
CA GLU A 443 4.44 -9.63 2.75
C GLU A 443 3.55 -9.47 3.98
N ARG A 444 2.39 -8.85 3.81
CA ARG A 444 1.39 -8.68 4.87
C ARG A 444 0.20 -9.59 4.60
N PHE A 445 0.16 -10.70 5.33
CA PHE A 445 -1.03 -11.53 5.43
C PHE A 445 -1.78 -11.22 6.72
N TRP A 446 -3.03 -10.83 6.60
CA TRP A 446 -3.95 -10.55 7.67
C TRP A 446 -5.11 -11.54 7.67
N ARG A 447 -5.28 -12.21 8.81
CA ARG A 447 -6.44 -13.05 9.07
C ARG A 447 -7.61 -12.21 9.55
N ASN A 448 -8.78 -12.34 8.94
CA ASN A 448 -10.02 -11.78 9.44
C ASN A 448 -10.46 -12.56 10.68
N ASP A 449 -10.80 -11.87 11.75
CA ASP A 449 -11.18 -12.52 13.01
C ASP A 449 -12.69 -12.70 13.21
N GLY A 450 -13.50 -12.31 12.22
CA GLY A 450 -14.96 -12.36 12.25
C GLY A 450 -15.57 -11.27 13.14
N PHE A 451 -14.78 -10.31 13.61
CA PHE A 451 -15.20 -9.17 14.42
C PHE A 451 -14.92 -7.83 13.74
N ASP A 452 -14.94 -7.82 12.40
CA ASP A 452 -14.57 -6.66 11.59
C ASP A 452 -13.11 -6.19 11.78
N THR A 453 -12.24 -7.06 12.31
CA THR A 453 -10.83 -6.72 12.53
C THR A 453 -9.88 -7.76 11.94
N PHE A 454 -8.66 -7.33 11.67
CA PHE A 454 -7.64 -8.16 11.04
C PHE A 454 -6.43 -8.35 11.95
N THR A 455 -5.93 -9.58 12.02
CA THR A 455 -4.72 -9.93 12.76
C THR A 455 -3.60 -10.37 11.80
N LEU A 456 -2.46 -9.70 11.87
CA LEU A 456 -1.28 -10.08 11.10
C LEU A 456 -0.83 -11.51 11.45
N ALA A 457 -0.75 -12.37 10.45
CA ALA A 457 -0.52 -13.80 10.63
C ALA A 457 0.49 -14.43 9.65
N GLY A 458 1.11 -13.67 8.74
CA GLY A 458 1.99 -14.20 7.67
C GLY A 458 3.03 -15.21 8.13
N GLY A 459 3.86 -14.88 9.13
CA GLY A 459 4.88 -15.81 9.64
C GLY A 459 4.34 -17.06 10.34
N LYS A 460 3.09 -17.04 10.82
CA LYS A 460 2.44 -18.21 11.42
C LYS A 460 1.96 -19.19 10.34
N VAL A 461 1.47 -18.67 9.22
CA VAL A 461 0.89 -19.48 8.15
C VAL A 461 1.89 -19.84 7.05
N GLY A 462 3.05 -19.18 6.99
CA GLY A 462 4.11 -19.46 6.01
C GLY A 462 4.21 -18.46 4.86
N LEU A 463 3.58 -17.29 4.99
CA LEU A 463 3.54 -16.20 4.01
C LEU A 463 4.45 -15.02 4.44
N ASP A 464 5.60 -15.30 5.04
CA ASP A 464 6.60 -14.32 5.50
C ASP A 464 7.76 -14.12 4.51
N THR A 465 7.52 -14.32 3.21
CA THR A 465 8.53 -14.06 2.17
C THR A 465 8.84 -12.56 2.08
N ASP A 466 10.07 -12.22 1.70
CA ASP A 466 10.62 -10.87 1.62
C ASP A 466 11.07 -10.49 0.19
N ARG A 467 10.46 -11.14 -0.81
CA ARG A 467 10.68 -10.87 -2.23
C ARG A 467 9.96 -9.59 -2.65
N ASP A 468 10.39 -9.01 -3.78
CA ASP A 468 9.73 -7.85 -4.38
C ASP A 468 8.47 -8.34 -5.15
N GLY A 469 7.36 -8.52 -4.44
CA GLY A 469 6.09 -9.02 -4.97
C GLY A 469 5.38 -8.01 -5.87
N ARG A 470 4.70 -8.48 -6.93
CA ARG A 470 3.90 -7.65 -7.85
C ARG A 470 2.52 -8.23 -8.04
N GLY A 471 2.39 -9.24 -8.90
CA GLY A 471 1.14 -9.93 -9.18
C GLY A 471 0.78 -10.96 -8.13
N LEU A 472 -0.47 -10.94 -7.66
CA LEU A 472 -1.07 -11.93 -6.76
C LEU A 472 -2.25 -12.62 -7.44
N VAL A 473 -2.21 -13.95 -7.49
CA VAL A 473 -3.28 -14.80 -8.01
C VAL A 473 -3.77 -15.73 -6.91
N CYS A 474 -5.05 -15.66 -6.56
CA CYS A 474 -5.73 -16.60 -5.67
C CYS A 474 -6.51 -17.61 -6.51
N PHE A 475 -6.29 -18.90 -6.28
CA PHE A 475 -6.87 -19.97 -7.09
C PHE A 475 -6.79 -21.32 -6.40
N ASP A 476 -7.67 -22.25 -6.73
CA ASP A 476 -7.62 -23.64 -6.26
C ASP A 476 -7.02 -24.50 -7.39
N TYR A 477 -5.70 -24.67 -7.40
CA TYR A 477 -4.98 -25.25 -8.55
C TYR A 477 -4.98 -26.77 -8.55
N ASP A 478 -5.16 -27.40 -7.39
CA ASP A 478 -5.27 -28.85 -7.25
C ASP A 478 -6.70 -29.33 -6.95
N ASN A 479 -7.69 -28.42 -7.06
CA ASN A 479 -9.13 -28.68 -6.99
C ASN A 479 -9.53 -29.40 -5.69
N ASP A 480 -8.84 -29.11 -4.59
CA ASP A 480 -9.09 -29.71 -3.28
C ASP A 480 -10.02 -28.87 -2.38
N GLY A 481 -10.28 -27.64 -2.80
CA GLY A 481 -11.18 -26.70 -2.14
C GLY A 481 -10.53 -25.77 -1.14
N ASP A 482 -9.21 -25.80 -1.00
CA ASP A 482 -8.45 -24.78 -0.28
C ASP A 482 -7.90 -23.75 -1.29
N VAL A 483 -7.93 -22.47 -0.94
CA VAL A 483 -7.42 -21.42 -1.84
C VAL A 483 -5.89 -21.36 -1.76
N ASP A 484 -5.22 -21.60 -2.90
CA ASP A 484 -3.79 -21.48 -3.11
C ASP A 484 -3.40 -20.11 -3.66
N LEU A 485 -2.08 -19.84 -3.71
CA LEU A 485 -1.55 -18.54 -4.12
C LEU A 485 -0.39 -18.67 -5.10
N TYR A 486 -0.41 -17.89 -6.17
CA TYR A 486 0.77 -17.64 -7.00
C TYR A 486 1.19 -16.18 -6.85
N ILE A 487 2.47 -15.97 -6.55
CA ILE A 487 3.07 -14.65 -6.41
C ILE A 487 4.13 -14.46 -7.48
N ALA A 488 3.89 -13.50 -8.38
CA ALA A 488 4.87 -13.05 -9.34
C ALA A 488 5.80 -12.02 -8.67
N ASN A 489 7.11 -12.33 -8.64
CA ASN A 489 8.11 -11.45 -8.04
C ASN A 489 8.96 -10.78 -9.11
N GLN A 490 9.23 -9.49 -8.94
CA GLN A 490 9.97 -8.72 -9.92
C GLN A 490 11.47 -8.99 -9.83
N ASP A 491 12.10 -9.37 -10.95
CA ASP A 491 13.54 -9.68 -11.00
C ASP A 491 13.95 -10.81 -10.03
N GLN A 492 13.00 -11.69 -9.70
CA GLN A 492 13.16 -12.78 -8.75
C GLN A 492 12.29 -13.98 -9.19
N PRO A 493 12.56 -15.20 -8.70
CA PRO A 493 11.68 -16.34 -8.96
C PRO A 493 10.29 -16.13 -8.33
N PRO A 494 9.20 -16.70 -8.87
CA PRO A 494 7.88 -16.64 -8.28
C PRO A 494 7.77 -17.54 -7.03
N HIS A 495 6.63 -17.46 -6.36
CA HIS A 495 6.17 -18.47 -5.40
C HIS A 495 4.87 -19.11 -5.91
N LEU A 496 4.69 -20.39 -5.61
CA LEU A 496 3.42 -21.09 -5.69
C LEU A 496 3.19 -21.71 -4.32
N TYR A 497 2.30 -21.12 -3.54
CA TYR A 497 1.96 -21.62 -2.22
C TYR A 497 0.77 -22.54 -2.31
N ARG A 498 0.98 -23.82 -2.02
CA ARG A 498 -0.11 -24.73 -1.76
C ARG A 498 -0.64 -24.52 -0.34
N ASN A 499 -1.94 -24.31 -0.21
CA ASN A 499 -2.65 -24.28 1.05
C ASN A 499 -2.95 -25.72 1.50
N GLY A 500 -2.57 -26.05 2.73
CA GLY A 500 -2.83 -27.38 3.30
C GLY A 500 -4.16 -27.52 4.04
N GLY A 501 -5.00 -26.48 3.97
CA GLY A 501 -6.35 -26.41 4.51
C GLY A 501 -6.47 -26.31 6.02
N ALA A 502 -7.66 -25.90 6.46
CA ALA A 502 -8.10 -26.00 7.85
C ALA A 502 -8.99 -27.24 8.03
N SER A 503 -8.63 -28.10 8.99
CA SER A 503 -9.33 -29.37 9.18
C SER A 503 -10.79 -29.17 9.61
N GLY A 504 -11.73 -29.65 8.80
CA GLY A 504 -13.15 -29.79 9.17
C GLY A 504 -14.06 -28.65 8.74
N ASN A 505 -13.54 -27.61 8.08
CA ASN A 505 -14.35 -26.63 7.38
C ASN A 505 -14.76 -27.16 5.99
N HIS A 506 -15.83 -26.58 5.48
CA HIS A 506 -16.49 -26.94 4.23
C HIS A 506 -16.39 -25.79 3.24
N TRP A 507 -16.48 -26.08 1.95
CA TRP A 507 -16.38 -25.06 0.90
C TRP A 507 -17.44 -25.26 -0.18
N LEU A 508 -17.64 -24.26 -1.03
CA LEU A 508 -18.43 -24.35 -2.25
C LEU A 508 -17.84 -23.42 -3.30
N THR A 509 -17.47 -23.97 -4.45
CA THR A 509 -17.00 -23.17 -5.59
C THR A 509 -18.10 -23.11 -6.65
N VAL A 510 -18.60 -21.93 -6.96
CA VAL A 510 -19.66 -21.71 -7.95
C VAL A 510 -19.05 -21.38 -9.32
N VAL A 511 -19.43 -22.17 -10.32
CA VAL A 511 -19.03 -21.97 -11.73
C VAL A 511 -20.25 -21.51 -12.50
N LEU A 512 -20.19 -20.30 -13.05
CA LEU A 512 -21.29 -19.68 -13.77
C LEU A 512 -21.14 -19.93 -15.28
N GLU A 513 -22.26 -20.21 -15.94
CA GLU A 513 -22.31 -20.35 -17.40
C GLU A 513 -23.64 -19.81 -17.92
N SER A 514 -23.63 -19.23 -19.11
CA SER A 514 -24.79 -18.65 -19.75
C SER A 514 -24.75 -18.92 -21.26
N GLU A 515 -25.93 -19.09 -21.86
CA GLU A 515 -26.06 -18.88 -23.31
C GLU A 515 -25.95 -17.37 -23.57
N PRO A 516 -24.99 -16.91 -24.39
CA PRO A 516 -24.81 -15.49 -24.66
C PRO A 516 -26.12 -14.85 -25.13
N SER A 517 -26.38 -13.64 -24.66
CA SER A 517 -27.57 -12.87 -25.02
C SER A 517 -27.24 -11.38 -25.03
N GLU A 518 -28.19 -10.54 -25.44
CA GLU A 518 -28.02 -9.07 -25.50
C GLU A 518 -27.65 -8.39 -24.17
N ARG A 519 -27.58 -9.10 -23.03
CA ARG A 519 -27.19 -8.52 -21.74
C ARG A 519 -26.25 -9.36 -20.88
N VAL A 520 -25.89 -10.56 -21.32
CA VAL A 520 -25.12 -11.50 -20.49
C VAL A 520 -24.14 -12.23 -21.38
N THR A 521 -22.85 -12.11 -21.05
CA THR A 521 -21.76 -12.86 -21.67
C THR A 521 -21.88 -14.35 -21.36
N ARG A 522 -21.13 -15.20 -22.05
CA ARG A 522 -21.09 -16.65 -21.78
C ARG A 522 -20.64 -16.94 -20.34
N ASP A 523 -19.57 -16.28 -19.91
CA ASP A 523 -18.97 -16.44 -18.58
C ASP A 523 -19.72 -15.68 -17.48
N ALA A 524 -20.76 -14.93 -17.88
CA ALA A 524 -21.66 -14.19 -17.00
C ALA A 524 -20.93 -13.19 -16.08
N THR A 525 -19.92 -12.49 -16.63
CA THR A 525 -19.25 -11.35 -15.97
C THR A 525 -20.27 -10.33 -15.45
N GLY A 526 -20.07 -9.84 -14.24
CA GLY A 526 -21.00 -8.96 -13.52
C GLY A 526 -22.12 -9.69 -12.75
N THR A 527 -22.18 -11.02 -12.79
CA THR A 527 -23.13 -11.78 -11.98
C THR A 527 -22.77 -11.71 -10.50
N ARG A 528 -23.75 -11.46 -9.65
CA ARG A 528 -23.61 -11.59 -8.19
C ARG A 528 -24.22 -12.89 -7.68
N VAL A 529 -23.47 -13.59 -6.85
CA VAL A 529 -23.95 -14.76 -6.10
C VAL A 529 -24.01 -14.42 -4.62
N THR A 530 -25.17 -14.63 -4.02
CA THR A 530 -25.41 -14.53 -2.58
C THR A 530 -25.66 -15.92 -2.01
N LEU A 531 -24.85 -16.32 -1.05
CA LEU A 531 -24.93 -17.64 -0.41
C LEU A 531 -25.41 -17.48 1.03
N VAL A 532 -26.33 -18.34 1.48
CA VAL A 532 -26.85 -18.32 2.86
C VAL A 532 -26.67 -19.70 3.51
N THR A 533 -25.89 -19.74 4.59
CA THR A 533 -25.71 -20.92 5.45
C THR A 533 -26.35 -20.71 6.83
N ALA A 534 -26.17 -21.68 7.73
CA ALA A 534 -26.46 -21.49 9.14
C ALA A 534 -25.52 -20.48 9.84
N ASN A 535 -24.37 -20.17 9.26
CA ASN A 535 -23.36 -19.27 9.82
C ASN A 535 -23.59 -17.81 9.39
N GLY A 536 -24.25 -17.58 8.26
CA GLY A 536 -24.50 -16.23 7.76
C GLY A 536 -24.74 -16.20 6.26
N GLN A 537 -24.75 -14.97 5.74
CA GLN A 537 -24.80 -14.68 4.32
C GLN A 537 -23.39 -14.28 3.84
N GLN A 538 -23.05 -14.60 2.60
CA GLN A 538 -21.84 -14.11 1.92
C GLN A 538 -22.21 -13.69 0.49
N ILE A 539 -21.50 -12.71 -0.08
CA ILE A 539 -21.61 -12.38 -1.51
C ILE A 539 -20.27 -12.49 -2.22
N ARG A 540 -20.31 -12.87 -3.50
CA ARG A 540 -19.18 -12.76 -4.43
C ARG A 540 -19.70 -12.29 -5.80
N GLU A 541 -18.87 -11.57 -6.54
CA GLU A 541 -19.17 -11.16 -7.92
C GLU A 541 -18.19 -11.78 -8.89
N ARG A 542 -18.69 -12.13 -10.08
CA ARG A 542 -17.86 -12.55 -11.21
C ARG A 542 -17.24 -11.30 -11.87
N ASP A 543 -16.08 -10.89 -11.40
CA ASP A 543 -15.31 -9.80 -12.02
C ASP A 543 -14.55 -10.25 -13.28
N GLY A 544 -13.87 -9.31 -13.93
CA GLY A 544 -13.10 -9.53 -15.17
C GLY A 544 -11.60 -9.28 -15.04
N GLY A 545 -11.03 -9.41 -13.84
CA GLY A 545 -9.59 -9.29 -13.58
C GLY A 545 -9.19 -8.16 -12.65
N ASN A 546 -9.94 -7.93 -11.57
CA ASN A 546 -9.60 -6.88 -10.59
C ASN A 546 -8.19 -7.10 -10.03
N GLY A 547 -7.52 -6.04 -9.56
CA GLY A 547 -6.21 -6.10 -8.90
C GLY A 547 -5.03 -5.60 -9.73
N PHE A 548 -3.88 -5.42 -9.08
CA PHE A 548 -2.63 -5.07 -9.73
C PHE A 548 -1.88 -6.33 -10.22
N SER A 549 -1.63 -6.42 -11.53
CA SER A 549 -0.77 -7.46 -12.14
C SER A 549 -1.18 -8.90 -11.81
N GLY A 550 -2.43 -9.15 -11.45
CA GLY A 550 -2.87 -10.43 -10.88
C GLY A 550 -4.35 -10.67 -11.09
N GLN A 551 -4.69 -11.58 -11.99
CA GLN A 551 -6.05 -12.07 -12.17
C GLN A 551 -6.22 -13.45 -11.52
N SER A 552 -7.08 -13.51 -10.52
CA SER A 552 -7.45 -14.71 -9.77
C SER A 552 -8.36 -15.65 -10.55
N ASP A 553 -8.59 -16.82 -9.98
CA ASP A 553 -9.55 -17.82 -10.46
C ASP A 553 -10.93 -17.20 -10.77
N PRO A 554 -11.50 -17.43 -11.96
CA PRO A 554 -12.81 -16.92 -12.32
C PRO A 554 -13.97 -17.59 -11.57
N ARG A 555 -13.75 -18.74 -10.93
CA ARG A 555 -14.76 -19.48 -10.18
C ARG A 555 -14.96 -18.84 -8.81
N LEU A 556 -16.21 -18.69 -8.37
CA LEU A 556 -16.53 -17.99 -7.14
C LEU A 556 -16.41 -18.92 -5.94
N HIS A 557 -15.39 -18.72 -5.12
CA HIS A 557 -15.12 -19.53 -3.95
C HIS A 557 -15.83 -18.99 -2.68
N PHE A 558 -16.42 -19.90 -1.91
CA PHE A 558 -17.07 -19.63 -0.61
C PHE A 558 -16.62 -20.64 0.44
N GLY A 559 -16.02 -20.18 1.54
CA GLY A 559 -15.88 -20.98 2.74
C GLY A 559 -17.21 -21.05 3.50
N LEU A 560 -17.56 -22.23 4.00
CA LEU A 560 -18.84 -22.48 4.67
C LEU A 560 -18.66 -22.76 6.16
N GLY A 561 -17.43 -22.73 6.67
CA GLY A 561 -17.08 -23.16 8.02
C GLY A 561 -17.59 -24.57 8.28
N ASN A 562 -18.27 -24.78 9.40
CA ASN A 562 -18.85 -26.09 9.73
C ASN A 562 -20.19 -26.41 9.03
N ALA A 563 -20.66 -25.56 8.11
CA ALA A 563 -21.95 -25.79 7.43
C ALA A 563 -21.79 -26.76 6.25
N ALA A 564 -22.38 -27.95 6.38
CA ALA A 564 -22.36 -28.98 5.33
C ALA A 564 -23.32 -28.71 4.15
N GLU A 565 -24.11 -27.64 4.21
CA GLU A 565 -24.98 -27.19 3.12
C GLU A 565 -25.20 -25.67 3.16
N ALA A 566 -25.38 -25.08 1.97
CA ALA A 566 -25.99 -23.78 1.79
C ALA A 566 -27.50 -23.94 1.68
N SER A 567 -28.24 -23.25 2.55
CA SER A 567 -29.71 -23.25 2.54
C SER A 567 -30.27 -22.56 1.30
N LEU A 568 -29.56 -21.54 0.79
CA LEU A 568 -29.91 -20.82 -0.41
C LEU A 568 -28.63 -20.37 -1.15
N VAL A 569 -28.61 -20.58 -2.45
CA VAL A 569 -27.72 -19.90 -3.41
C VAL A 569 -28.63 -19.04 -4.30
N GLU A 570 -28.55 -17.73 -4.16
CA GLU A 570 -29.26 -16.74 -4.96
C GLU A 570 -28.29 -16.15 -5.99
N VAL A 571 -28.66 -16.22 -7.27
CA VAL A 571 -27.86 -15.71 -8.39
C VAL A 571 -28.61 -14.58 -9.06
N ARG A 572 -28.02 -13.38 -9.04
CA ARG A 572 -28.48 -12.19 -9.77
C ARG A 572 -27.66 -12.05 -11.05
N TRP A 573 -28.29 -12.38 -12.18
CA TRP A 573 -27.69 -12.27 -13.49
C TRP A 573 -27.65 -10.81 -13.98
N PRO A 574 -26.75 -10.45 -14.92
CA PRO A 574 -26.64 -9.08 -15.43
C PRO A 574 -27.90 -8.59 -16.17
N ASP A 575 -28.74 -9.52 -16.69
CA ASP A 575 -30.04 -9.16 -17.26
C ASP A 575 -31.10 -8.76 -16.20
N GLY A 576 -30.76 -8.82 -14.92
CA GLY A 576 -31.63 -8.53 -13.76
C GLY A 576 -32.43 -9.74 -13.27
N GLY A 577 -32.27 -10.89 -13.92
CA GLY A 577 -32.90 -12.15 -13.54
C GLY A 577 -32.39 -12.69 -12.21
N MET A 578 -33.30 -13.24 -11.41
CA MET A 578 -32.96 -13.86 -10.12
C MET A 578 -33.21 -15.37 -10.20
N GLN A 579 -32.17 -16.19 -10.04
CA GLN A 579 -32.28 -17.66 -9.99
C GLN A 579 -31.90 -18.16 -8.59
N TYR A 580 -32.55 -19.23 -8.13
CA TYR A 580 -32.35 -19.75 -6.77
C TYR A 580 -32.12 -21.25 -6.77
N LEU A 581 -31.20 -21.71 -5.93
CA LEU A 581 -31.00 -23.11 -5.60
C LEU A 581 -31.11 -23.25 -4.08
N GLU A 582 -31.92 -24.20 -3.63
CA GLU A 582 -32.13 -24.49 -2.20
C GLU A 582 -31.42 -25.79 -1.81
N HIS A 583 -30.95 -25.87 -0.57
CA HIS A 583 -30.30 -27.07 0.00
C HIS A 583 -29.14 -27.62 -0.84
N VAL A 584 -28.21 -26.74 -1.19
CA VAL A 584 -27.00 -27.10 -1.95
C VAL A 584 -25.98 -27.68 -0.99
N THR A 585 -25.50 -28.90 -1.27
CA THR A 585 -24.49 -29.57 -0.43
C THR A 585 -23.13 -28.88 -0.55
N ALA A 586 -22.32 -28.92 0.52
CA ALA A 586 -20.95 -28.43 0.49
C ALA A 586 -19.99 -29.37 -0.26
N ASP A 587 -18.72 -28.97 -0.33
CA ASP A 587 -17.54 -29.69 -0.82
C ASP A 587 -17.64 -30.08 -2.29
N GLN A 588 -18.06 -29.12 -3.13
CA GLN A 588 -18.21 -29.34 -4.57
C GLN A 588 -18.01 -28.09 -5.42
N PHE A 589 -17.76 -28.34 -6.70
CA PHE A 589 -17.91 -27.35 -7.76
C PHE A 589 -19.38 -27.33 -8.23
N LEU A 590 -20.13 -26.29 -7.86
CA LEU A 590 -21.51 -26.08 -8.28
C LEU A 590 -21.56 -25.36 -9.63
N LYS A 591 -21.85 -26.09 -10.71
CA LYS A 591 -22.13 -25.49 -12.01
C LYS A 591 -23.56 -24.93 -12.03
N VAL A 592 -23.70 -23.63 -12.27
CA VAL A 592 -24.99 -22.94 -12.40
C VAL A 592 -25.11 -22.35 -13.79
N ARG A 593 -26.02 -22.90 -14.60
CA ARG A 593 -26.38 -22.36 -15.90
C ARG A 593 -27.52 -21.36 -15.76
N ARG A 594 -27.43 -20.22 -16.44
CA ARG A 594 -28.54 -19.25 -16.55
C ARG A 594 -29.75 -19.89 -17.21
N ASP A 595 -30.89 -19.87 -16.51
CA ASP A 595 -32.19 -20.29 -17.04
C ASP A 595 -33.26 -19.21 -16.81
N PRO A 596 -33.58 -18.39 -17.83
CA PRO A 596 -34.62 -17.37 -17.73
C PRO A 596 -36.01 -17.93 -17.38
N ALA A 597 -36.29 -19.22 -17.64
CA ALA A 597 -37.55 -19.85 -17.25
C ALA A 597 -37.61 -20.18 -15.75
N ALA A 598 -36.47 -20.22 -15.07
CA ALA A 598 -36.33 -20.45 -13.63
C ALA A 598 -36.27 -19.15 -12.81
N TYR A 599 -36.33 -17.98 -13.45
CA TYR A 599 -36.26 -16.71 -12.73
C TYR A 599 -37.44 -16.50 -11.78
N GLY A 600 -37.14 -16.05 -10.55
CA GLY A 600 -38.15 -15.44 -9.68
C GLY A 600 -38.25 -13.94 -9.88
N GLY A 601 -39.31 -13.36 -9.30
CA GLY A 601 -39.67 -11.96 -9.53
C GLY A 601 -38.94 -10.93 -8.65
N SER A 602 -38.17 -11.35 -7.64
CA SER A 602 -37.42 -10.44 -6.76
C SER A 602 -36.46 -11.19 -5.84
N ALA A 603 -35.33 -10.59 -5.45
CA ALA A 603 -34.41 -11.15 -4.46
C ALA A 603 -35.12 -11.64 -3.19
N LEU A 604 -34.84 -12.90 -2.82
CA LEU A 604 -35.26 -13.54 -1.58
C LEU A 604 -34.41 -13.03 -0.42
N VAL A 605 -33.11 -12.84 -0.68
CA VAL A 605 -32.20 -12.22 0.27
C VAL A 605 -32.45 -10.72 0.31
N LYS A 606 -32.53 -10.17 1.51
CA LYS A 606 -32.65 -8.72 1.73
C LYS A 606 -31.32 -8.21 2.25
N ILE A 607 -30.60 -7.50 1.40
CA ILE A 607 -29.43 -6.73 1.79
C ILE A 607 -29.88 -5.79 2.92
N GLN A 608 -29.31 -5.97 4.09
CA GLN A 608 -29.62 -5.09 5.20
C GLN A 608 -28.93 -3.76 4.90
N LYS A 609 -29.59 -2.65 5.25
CA LYS A 609 -28.86 -1.39 5.32
C LYS A 609 -27.71 -1.65 6.29
N PRO A 610 -26.45 -1.36 5.94
CA PRO A 610 -25.34 -1.62 6.83
C PRO A 610 -25.71 -0.95 8.15
N ALA A 611 -25.67 -1.73 9.23
CA ALA A 611 -25.93 -1.17 10.54
C ALA A 611 -24.96 0.01 10.63
N SER A 612 -25.45 1.23 10.83
CA SER A 612 -24.56 2.36 11.10
C SER A 612 -23.64 1.86 12.20
N ARG A 613 -22.37 1.60 11.90
CA ARG A 613 -21.50 0.92 12.86
C ARG A 613 -21.53 1.82 14.08
N VAL A 614 -22.25 1.38 15.11
CA VAL A 614 -22.03 1.90 16.44
C VAL A 614 -20.61 1.42 16.69
N PRO A 615 -19.63 2.33 16.80
CA PRO A 615 -18.24 1.92 16.99
C PRO A 615 -18.22 0.84 18.05
N VAL A 616 -17.59 -0.30 17.76
CA VAL A 616 -17.42 -1.38 18.74
C VAL A 616 -17.03 -0.72 20.05
N THR A 617 -17.92 -0.78 21.05
CA THR A 617 -17.73 0.00 22.25
C THR A 617 -16.48 -0.53 22.96
N ALA A 618 -15.71 0.38 23.55
CA ALA A 618 -14.44 0.12 24.22
C ALA A 618 -14.48 -0.93 25.36
N GLU A 619 -15.63 -1.56 25.63
CA GLU A 619 -15.83 -2.57 26.67
C GLU A 619 -15.40 -3.99 26.26
N GLN A 620 -15.06 -4.24 24.98
CA GLN A 620 -14.65 -5.56 24.50
C GLN A 620 -13.16 -5.69 24.08
N LYS A 621 -12.37 -4.62 24.18
CA LYS A 621 -10.89 -4.66 24.06
C LYS A 621 -10.25 -4.90 25.43
N PRO A 622 -9.21 -5.74 25.58
CA PRO A 622 -8.36 -5.67 26.77
C PRO A 622 -7.67 -4.29 26.79
N ALA A 623 -7.91 -3.51 27.84
CA ALA A 623 -7.79 -2.05 27.79
C ALA A 623 -6.36 -1.46 27.91
N MET A 624 -6.19 -0.27 27.31
CA MET A 624 -5.98 0.97 28.08
C MET A 624 -7.15 1.95 27.84
N PRO A 625 -7.58 2.77 28.80
CA PRO A 625 -8.81 3.56 28.68
C PRO A 625 -8.62 4.89 27.94
N GLU A 626 -9.50 5.20 26.99
CA GLU A 626 -9.65 6.52 26.36
C GLU A 626 -11.03 7.16 26.69
N LEU A 627 -11.08 8.50 26.72
CA LEU A 627 -12.30 9.29 27.00
C LEU A 627 -13.17 9.40 25.72
N PRO A 628 -14.51 9.45 25.83
CA PRO A 628 -15.40 9.69 24.67
C PRO A 628 -15.10 11.00 23.94
N ALA A 629 -15.22 11.04 22.61
CA ALA A 629 -14.92 12.23 21.79
C ALA A 629 -15.69 13.50 22.22
N ALA A 630 -16.97 13.36 22.58
CA ALA A 630 -17.78 14.48 23.08
C ALA A 630 -17.26 15.03 24.42
N GLU A 631 -16.70 14.17 25.28
CA GLU A 631 -16.10 14.58 26.55
C GLU A 631 -14.74 15.25 26.34
N ILE A 632 -13.95 14.76 25.36
CA ILE A 632 -12.72 15.40 24.91
C ILE A 632 -13.02 16.81 24.40
N ASP A 633 -14.00 16.96 23.51
CA ASP A 633 -14.33 18.26 22.93
C ASP A 633 -14.85 19.25 23.99
N ALA A 634 -15.70 18.78 24.90
CA ALA A 634 -16.16 19.58 26.02
C ALA A 634 -15.02 20.02 26.95
N LEU A 635 -14.05 19.13 27.20
CA LEU A 635 -12.88 19.43 28.01
C LEU A 635 -11.98 20.46 27.32
N LEU A 636 -11.66 20.27 26.05
CA LEU A 636 -10.82 21.18 25.27
C LEU A 636 -11.48 22.55 25.13
N SER A 637 -12.79 22.61 24.84
CA SER A 637 -13.54 23.88 24.79
C SER A 637 -13.53 24.63 26.12
N LYS A 638 -13.60 23.90 27.24
CA LYS A 638 -13.48 24.50 28.56
C LYS A 638 -12.09 25.09 28.80
N MET A 639 -11.04 24.42 28.35
CA MET A 639 -9.66 24.91 28.45
C MET A 639 -9.42 26.14 27.55
N GLU A 640 -9.95 26.15 26.33
CA GLU A 640 -9.91 27.30 25.41
C GLU A 640 -10.54 28.54 26.05
N ALA A 641 -11.74 28.40 26.64
CA ALA A 641 -12.42 29.49 27.33
C ALA A 641 -11.58 30.06 28.48
N GLN A 642 -10.94 29.20 29.26
CA GLN A 642 -10.04 29.63 30.35
C GLN A 642 -8.83 30.42 29.84
N ILE A 643 -8.25 30.01 28.70
CA ILE A 643 -7.12 30.71 28.08
C ILE A 643 -7.55 32.04 27.47
N ILE A 644 -8.76 32.13 26.89
CA ILE A 644 -9.28 33.39 26.37
C ILE A 644 -9.43 34.42 27.50
N ASP A 645 -9.92 33.98 28.66
CA ASP A 645 -10.06 34.81 29.85
C ASP A 645 -8.70 35.28 30.42
N ASP A 646 -7.68 34.40 30.43
CA ASP A 646 -6.33 34.73 30.89
C ASP A 646 -5.21 34.10 30.05
N ALA A 647 -4.94 34.69 28.89
CA ALA A 647 -3.87 34.23 27.99
C ALA A 647 -2.46 34.44 28.56
N SER A 648 -2.31 35.14 29.69
CA SER A 648 -1.02 35.29 30.37
C SER A 648 -0.66 34.06 31.22
N ASN A 649 -1.62 33.15 31.44
CA ASN A 649 -1.42 31.93 32.19
C ASN A 649 -0.70 30.86 31.36
N ARG A 650 0.63 30.89 31.46
CA ARG A 650 1.55 30.01 30.74
C ARG A 650 1.25 28.53 30.90
N ALA A 651 0.90 28.10 32.11
CA ALA A 651 0.64 26.70 32.41
C ALA A 651 -0.67 26.20 31.76
N GLN A 652 -1.67 27.08 31.63
CA GLN A 652 -2.92 26.74 30.94
C GLN A 652 -2.72 26.62 29.43
N CYS A 653 -1.99 27.55 28.80
CA CYS A 653 -1.68 27.48 27.37
C CYS A 653 -0.92 26.19 27.01
N ALA A 654 0.17 25.91 27.72
CA ALA A 654 0.96 24.71 27.49
C ALA A 654 0.18 23.43 27.85
N GLY A 655 -0.62 23.47 28.92
CA GLY A 655 -1.49 22.35 29.32
C GLY A 655 -2.55 22.03 28.28
N TYR A 656 -3.16 23.04 27.65
CA TYR A 656 -4.10 22.88 26.55
C TYR A 656 -3.44 22.25 25.33
N ARG A 657 -2.31 22.78 24.87
CA ARG A 657 -1.57 22.20 23.74
C ARG A 657 -1.25 20.73 23.98
N LYS A 658 -0.69 20.39 25.16
CA LYS A 658 -0.41 19.00 25.54
C LYS A 658 -1.63 18.11 25.53
N ARG A 659 -2.76 18.62 26.01
CA ARG A 659 -4.02 17.87 26.05
C ARG A 659 -4.58 17.65 24.65
N CYS A 660 -4.45 18.62 23.75
CA CYS A 660 -4.78 18.45 22.33
C CYS A 660 -3.91 17.37 21.68
N ILE A 661 -2.60 17.37 21.94
CA ILE A 661 -1.69 16.31 21.44
C ILE A 661 -2.09 14.95 21.99
N GLN A 662 -2.33 14.85 23.30
CA GLN A 662 -2.74 13.60 23.96
C GLN A 662 -4.03 13.00 23.37
N PHE A 663 -4.91 13.83 22.80
CA PHE A 663 -6.18 13.40 22.20
C PHE A 663 -6.19 13.43 20.67
N ASN A 664 -5.03 13.56 20.03
CA ASN A 664 -4.93 13.68 18.58
C ASN A 664 -5.82 14.80 18.00
N ARG A 665 -5.75 16.00 18.58
CA ARG A 665 -6.48 17.24 18.18
C ARG A 665 -5.49 18.36 17.86
N HIS A 666 -4.44 18.05 17.11
CA HIS A 666 -3.33 18.94 16.79
C HIS A 666 -3.77 20.24 16.08
N GLU A 667 -4.54 20.12 15.00
CA GLU A 667 -5.01 21.24 14.19
C GLU A 667 -5.82 22.25 15.01
N ARG A 668 -6.65 21.75 15.92
CA ARG A 668 -7.45 22.58 16.83
C ARG A 668 -6.58 23.52 17.68
N SER A 669 -5.41 23.05 18.12
CA SER A 669 -4.48 23.89 18.88
C SER A 669 -3.84 24.99 18.03
N ILE A 670 -3.50 24.69 16.77
CA ILE A 670 -2.91 25.66 15.82
C ILE A 670 -3.91 26.78 15.53
N VAL A 671 -5.12 26.41 15.09
CA VAL A 671 -6.19 27.38 14.76
C VAL A 671 -6.48 28.28 15.95
N PHE A 672 -6.53 27.70 17.16
CA PHE A 672 -6.76 28.46 18.38
C PHE A 672 -5.66 29.51 18.65
N PHE A 673 -4.38 29.11 18.60
CA PHE A 673 -3.27 30.04 18.87
C PHE A 673 -3.03 31.04 17.73
N GLU A 674 -3.35 30.69 16.47
CA GLU A 674 -3.34 31.64 15.35
C GLU A 674 -4.36 32.76 15.59
N GLY A 675 -5.60 32.38 15.94
CA GLY A 675 -6.65 33.34 16.28
C GLY A 675 -6.29 34.22 17.48
N LEU A 676 -5.71 33.62 18.53
CA LEU A 676 -5.28 34.35 19.71
C LEU A 676 -4.14 35.34 19.39
N THR A 677 -3.19 34.93 18.54
CA THR A 677 -2.09 35.78 18.08
C THR A 677 -2.58 36.93 17.19
N ALA A 678 -3.56 36.69 16.33
CA ALA A 678 -4.15 37.73 15.49
C ALA A 678 -4.81 38.84 16.33
N GLY A 679 -5.46 38.47 17.44
CA GLY A 679 -5.99 39.43 18.42
C GLY A 679 -4.94 40.08 19.32
N ARG A 680 -3.74 39.49 19.44
CA ARG A 680 -2.67 39.91 20.36
C ARG A 680 -1.28 39.85 19.69
N PRO A 681 -1.04 40.60 18.61
CA PRO A 681 0.14 40.42 17.76
C PRO A 681 1.47 40.82 18.40
N SER A 682 1.49 41.46 19.57
CA SER A 682 2.72 41.84 20.29
C SER A 682 2.98 40.97 21.53
N ASP A 683 2.13 39.99 21.82
CA ASP A 683 2.31 39.11 22.97
C ASP A 683 3.32 38.00 22.64
N ALA A 684 4.52 38.16 23.17
CA ALA A 684 5.64 37.24 22.94
C ALA A 684 5.36 35.82 23.47
N TRP A 685 4.54 35.67 24.52
CA TRP A 685 4.21 34.37 25.06
C TRP A 685 3.21 33.63 24.18
N VAL A 686 2.15 34.31 23.74
CA VAL A 686 1.16 33.73 22.83
C VAL A 686 1.81 33.31 21.51
N ARG A 687 2.74 34.11 20.98
CA ARG A 687 3.52 33.74 19.79
C ARG A 687 4.45 32.56 20.00
N MET A 688 5.05 32.43 21.18
CA MET A 688 5.87 31.27 21.54
C MET A 688 5.01 30.00 21.57
N GLU A 689 3.79 30.07 22.12
CA GLU A 689 2.86 28.95 22.15
C GLU A 689 2.35 28.57 20.75
N LEU A 690 2.14 29.56 19.87
CA LEU A 690 1.83 29.33 18.45
C LEU A 690 3.01 28.66 17.73
N ALA A 691 4.23 29.16 17.93
CA ALA A 691 5.42 28.58 17.34
C ALA A 691 5.65 27.14 17.81
N ALA A 692 5.37 26.83 19.08
CA ALA A 692 5.38 25.48 19.60
C ALA A 692 4.29 24.61 18.96
N ALA A 693 3.06 25.12 18.80
CA ALA A 693 1.96 24.39 18.15
C ALA A 693 2.30 23.96 16.70
N TYR A 694 3.19 24.67 16.03
CA TYR A 694 3.68 24.30 14.69
C TYR A 694 4.72 23.16 14.67
N VAL A 695 5.34 22.79 15.80
CA VAL A 695 6.47 21.85 15.84
C VAL A 695 6.43 20.82 16.97
N ASP A 696 5.43 20.85 17.85
CA ASP A 696 5.32 19.96 19.03
C ASP A 696 4.97 18.49 18.69
N LYS A 697 5.26 18.08 17.43
CA LYS A 697 5.61 16.75 16.85
C LYS A 697 4.92 16.49 15.51
N ILE A 698 5.67 16.32 14.42
CA ILE A 698 5.18 15.64 13.20
C ILE A 698 6.21 14.53 12.88
N PRO A 699 5.85 13.26 12.54
CA PRO A 699 4.61 12.83 11.86
C PRO A 699 3.89 11.56 12.39
N THR A 700 2.61 11.40 12.05
CA THR A 700 2.13 10.12 11.46
C THR A 700 2.09 10.39 9.96
N CYS A 701 2.84 9.61 9.19
CA CYS A 701 3.45 10.08 7.96
C CYS A 701 2.47 10.07 6.75
N GLY A 702 2.95 10.39 5.56
CA GLY A 702 2.13 10.65 4.38
C GLY A 702 2.97 11.31 3.29
N GLY A 703 3.85 10.53 2.66
CA GLY A 703 4.47 10.95 1.41
C GLY A 703 5.54 12.03 1.45
N ILE A 704 6.00 12.38 0.25
CA ILE A 704 6.75 13.61 -0.04
C ILE A 704 6.01 14.86 0.43
N ALA A 705 4.67 14.80 0.54
CA ALA A 705 3.88 15.81 1.23
C ALA A 705 4.33 15.97 2.69
N ALA A 706 4.71 14.92 3.41
CA ALA A 706 5.26 15.02 4.76
C ALA A 706 6.62 15.76 4.76
N VAL A 707 7.43 15.69 3.72
CA VAL A 707 8.70 16.42 3.63
C VAL A 707 8.49 17.89 3.21
N VAL A 708 7.54 18.17 2.30
CA VAL A 708 7.15 19.51 1.85
C VAL A 708 6.26 20.25 2.88
N SER A 709 5.42 19.53 3.63
CA SER A 709 4.53 20.05 4.68
C SER A 709 5.23 20.19 6.04
N LYS A 710 6.17 19.31 6.42
CA LYS A 710 7.00 19.47 7.63
C LYS A 710 7.96 20.66 7.51
N GLY A 711 8.35 21.03 6.29
CA GLY A 711 9.08 22.27 6.05
C GLY A 711 8.23 23.52 6.28
N THR A 712 6.94 23.49 5.96
CA THR A 712 6.09 24.70 6.02
C THR A 712 5.75 25.10 7.45
N LEU A 713 5.32 24.17 8.32
CA LEU A 713 5.00 24.52 9.72
C LEU A 713 6.26 24.79 10.54
N ALA A 714 7.34 24.01 10.35
CA ALA A 714 8.62 24.31 10.98
C ALA A 714 9.16 25.67 10.52
N ARG A 715 9.02 26.02 9.24
CA ARG A 715 9.32 27.36 8.72
C ARG A 715 8.43 28.43 9.36
N LYS A 716 7.13 28.20 9.47
CA LYS A 716 6.22 29.12 10.19
C LYS A 716 6.62 29.28 11.65
N SER A 717 7.11 28.23 12.30
CA SER A 717 7.65 28.28 13.66
C SER A 717 8.91 29.15 13.74
N LEU A 718 9.85 28.97 12.81
CA LEU A 718 11.03 29.85 12.69
C LEU A 718 10.60 31.31 12.44
N ASP A 719 9.66 31.55 11.53
CA ASP A 719 9.17 32.90 11.23
C ASP A 719 8.49 33.54 12.46
N GLN A 720 7.76 32.77 13.28
CA GLN A 720 7.22 33.27 14.55
C GLN A 720 8.34 33.63 15.55
N MET A 721 9.41 32.83 15.61
CA MET A 721 10.58 33.14 16.45
C MET A 721 11.30 34.40 15.97
N ASP A 722 11.46 34.58 14.67
CA ASP A 722 12.08 35.75 14.06
C ASP A 722 11.33 37.03 14.43
N ILE A 723 9.99 37.02 14.34
CA ILE A 723 9.15 38.16 14.77
C ILE A 723 9.44 38.53 16.23
N ILE A 724 9.57 37.55 17.12
CA ILE A 724 9.83 37.83 18.52
C ILE A 724 11.24 38.36 18.73
N ILE A 725 12.24 37.79 18.06
CA ILE A 725 13.64 38.19 18.14
C ILE A 725 13.81 39.63 17.63
N GLU A 726 13.15 40.00 16.53
CA GLU A 726 13.16 41.37 16.00
C GLU A 726 12.58 42.38 16.99
N GLN A 727 11.51 42.00 17.70
CA GLN A 727 10.87 42.87 18.70
C GLN A 727 11.64 42.92 20.02
N LYS A 728 12.26 41.81 20.42
CA LYS A 728 12.91 41.61 21.73
C LYS A 728 14.22 40.82 21.58
N GLY A 729 15.22 41.44 20.97
CA GLY A 729 16.51 40.80 20.64
C GLY A 729 17.34 40.28 21.81
N ASP A 730 16.99 40.63 23.05
CA ASP A 730 17.59 40.09 24.28
C ASP A 730 16.71 39.03 24.98
N TRP A 731 15.65 38.52 24.34
CA TRP A 731 14.80 37.48 24.93
C TRP A 731 15.31 36.08 24.58
N TRP A 732 16.17 35.53 25.46
CA TRP A 732 16.80 34.23 25.26
C TRP A 732 15.84 33.05 24.96
N PRO A 733 14.59 32.98 25.46
CA PRO A 733 13.69 31.87 25.13
C PRO A 733 13.40 31.72 23.64
N ALA A 734 13.34 32.82 22.88
CA ALA A 734 13.12 32.75 21.44
C ALA A 734 14.31 32.14 20.69
N TYR A 735 15.53 32.48 21.08
CA TYR A 735 16.74 31.84 20.53
C TYR A 735 16.83 30.36 20.92
N TYR A 736 16.48 30.02 22.16
CA TYR A 736 16.44 28.61 22.60
C TYR A 736 15.44 27.80 21.76
N ALA A 737 14.22 28.31 21.58
CA ALA A 737 13.18 27.64 20.80
C ALA A 737 13.57 27.50 19.31
N ARG A 738 14.12 28.56 18.70
CA ARG A 738 14.60 28.53 17.31
C ARG A 738 15.77 27.56 17.12
N GLY A 739 16.74 27.57 18.04
CA GLY A 739 17.88 26.66 18.03
C GLY A 739 17.48 25.18 18.19
N ILE A 740 16.47 24.87 19.03
CA ILE A 740 15.91 23.52 19.15
C ILE A 740 15.31 23.06 17.82
N ASN A 741 14.53 23.93 17.18
CA ASN A 741 13.88 23.63 15.90
C ASN A 741 14.96 23.30 14.83
N HIS A 742 16.02 24.10 14.73
CA HIS A 742 17.16 23.83 13.86
C HIS A 742 17.90 22.52 14.19
N LEU A 743 18.04 22.16 15.47
CA LEU A 743 18.83 21.01 15.90
C LEU A 743 18.13 19.66 15.68
N HIS A 744 16.80 19.62 15.85
CA HIS A 744 15.97 18.42 15.68
C HIS A 744 15.53 18.17 14.24
N TRP A 745 15.89 19.05 13.30
CA TRP A 745 15.60 18.86 11.88
C TRP A 745 16.31 17.60 11.32
N PRO A 746 15.67 16.86 10.40
CA PRO A 746 16.29 15.74 9.70
C PRO A 746 17.71 16.06 9.22
N ARG A 747 18.59 15.06 9.32
CA ARG A 747 20.00 15.12 8.92
C ARG A 747 20.21 15.68 7.49
N ALA A 748 19.20 15.55 6.64
CA ALA A 748 19.10 16.09 5.27
C ALA A 748 19.22 17.62 5.18
N LEU A 749 18.68 18.36 6.15
CA LEU A 749 18.49 19.81 6.01
C LEU A 749 19.59 20.65 6.68
N ARG A 750 20.48 20.02 7.48
CA ARG A 750 21.72 20.59 8.06
C ARG A 750 21.62 22.05 8.53
N HIS A 751 20.80 22.30 9.55
CA HIS A 751 20.74 23.60 10.25
C HIS A 751 21.57 23.65 11.54
N SER A 752 22.53 22.74 11.73
CA SER A 752 23.32 22.67 12.97
C SER A 752 24.22 23.90 13.20
N ASP A 753 24.63 24.59 12.13
CA ASP A 753 25.31 25.89 12.23
C ASP A 753 24.40 26.97 12.80
N ASP A 754 23.18 27.10 12.28
CA ASP A 754 22.17 28.05 12.78
C ASP A 754 21.79 27.74 14.24
N ALA A 755 21.61 26.46 14.56
CA ALA A 755 21.37 26.00 15.93
C ALA A 755 22.51 26.40 16.86
N ALA A 756 23.77 26.22 16.46
CA ALA A 756 24.92 26.61 17.26
C ALA A 756 24.97 28.13 17.50
N VAL A 757 24.69 28.95 16.47
CA VAL A 757 24.60 30.41 16.59
C VAL A 757 23.53 30.82 17.61
N ASP A 758 22.36 30.21 17.53
CA ASP A 758 21.24 30.52 18.43
C ASP A 758 21.52 30.11 19.87
N PHE A 759 22.09 28.93 20.10
CA PHE A 759 22.45 28.51 21.45
C PHE A 759 23.61 29.33 22.03
N GLU A 760 24.58 29.76 21.23
CA GLU A 760 25.61 30.72 21.67
C GLU A 760 25.00 32.06 22.10
N LYS A 761 24.05 32.56 21.30
CA LYS A 761 23.34 33.79 21.62
C LYS A 761 22.55 33.64 22.92
N CYS A 762 21.84 32.52 23.09
CA CYS A 762 21.13 32.17 24.31
C CYS A 762 22.07 32.18 25.53
N VAL A 763 23.20 31.46 25.46
CA VAL A 763 24.23 31.46 26.53
C VAL A 763 24.70 32.88 26.85
N SER A 764 24.97 33.71 25.83
CA SER A 764 25.45 35.08 26.03
C SER A 764 24.44 35.98 26.76
N ILE A 765 23.15 35.85 26.47
CA ILE A 765 22.07 36.58 27.14
C ILE A 765 21.94 36.09 28.58
N GLN A 766 21.88 34.77 28.77
CA GLN A 766 21.72 34.13 30.08
C GLN A 766 22.87 34.49 31.05
N ILE A 767 24.11 34.59 30.56
CA ILE A 767 25.26 35.06 31.36
C ILE A 767 25.06 36.52 31.80
N ARG A 768 24.66 37.40 30.87
CA ARG A 768 24.43 38.84 31.16
C ARG A 768 23.32 39.06 32.19
N GLU A 769 22.25 38.25 32.16
CA GLU A 769 21.13 38.34 33.10
C GLU A 769 21.45 37.83 34.51
N GLY A 770 22.62 37.21 34.71
CA GLY A 770 23.15 36.84 36.02
C GLY A 770 23.47 35.35 36.13
N ALA A 771 24.66 34.97 35.66
CA ALA A 771 25.23 33.62 35.74
C ALA A 771 25.29 33.02 37.18
N ALA A 772 25.16 33.85 38.22
CA ALA A 772 25.34 33.44 39.62
C ALA A 772 24.24 32.54 40.21
N LYS A 773 23.14 32.29 39.49
CA LYS A 773 22.01 31.50 40.02
C LYS A 773 21.96 30.03 39.57
N SER A 774 22.88 29.58 38.69
CA SER A 774 23.00 28.18 38.21
C SER A 774 21.65 27.44 38.17
N LYS A 775 20.76 27.89 37.27
CA LYS A 775 19.40 27.37 37.13
C LYS A 775 19.36 26.19 36.14
N PRO A 776 18.56 25.14 36.39
CA PRO A 776 18.56 23.91 35.58
C PRO A 776 18.37 24.07 34.06
N TYR A 777 17.63 25.08 33.59
CA TYR A 777 17.41 25.27 32.14
C TYR A 777 18.61 25.92 31.42
N PHE A 778 19.53 26.57 32.13
CA PHE A 778 20.80 27.02 31.54
C PHE A 778 21.66 25.82 31.17
N GLU A 779 21.62 24.73 31.95
CA GLU A 779 22.32 23.48 31.65
C GLU A 779 21.93 22.95 30.27
N ARG A 780 20.62 22.94 29.95
CA ARG A 780 20.08 22.48 28.67
C ARG A 780 20.70 23.24 27.49
N THR A 781 20.85 24.56 27.58
CA THR A 781 21.49 25.35 26.52
C THR A 781 22.93 24.89 26.23
N TYR A 782 23.71 24.53 27.26
CA TYR A 782 25.08 24.04 27.07
C TYR A 782 25.13 22.62 26.50
N VAL A 783 24.19 21.76 26.90
CA VAL A 783 24.02 20.43 26.29
C VAL A 783 23.76 20.58 24.79
N LEU A 784 22.76 21.38 24.43
CA LEU A 784 22.32 21.56 23.04
C LEU A 784 23.35 22.30 22.17
N LEU A 785 24.09 23.26 22.73
CA LEU A 785 25.19 23.91 22.03
C LEU A 785 26.31 22.91 21.67
N GLY A 786 26.65 22.00 22.58
CA GLY A 786 27.65 21.00 22.25
C GLY A 786 27.11 19.94 21.30
N ASP A 787 25.82 19.58 21.40
CA ASP A 787 25.16 18.66 20.45
C ASP A 787 25.18 19.23 19.03
N SER A 788 24.84 20.51 18.83
CA SER A 788 24.89 21.17 17.51
C SER A 788 26.30 21.20 16.93
N ARG A 789 27.31 21.55 17.76
CA ARG A 789 28.73 21.51 17.37
C ARG A 789 29.20 20.09 17.05
N ALA A 790 28.71 19.06 17.75
CA ALA A 790 29.01 17.66 17.45
C ALA A 790 28.41 17.22 16.10
N LYS A 791 27.17 17.63 15.78
CA LYS A 791 26.56 17.41 14.46
C LYS A 791 27.34 18.08 13.32
N ASN A 792 27.97 19.24 13.60
CA ASN A 792 28.91 19.90 12.70
C ASN A 792 30.30 19.25 12.62
N LYS A 793 30.54 18.16 13.36
CA LYS A 793 31.85 17.50 13.52
C LYS A 793 32.92 18.41 14.14
N GLU A 794 32.51 19.45 14.86
CA GLU A 794 33.37 20.37 15.60
C GLU A 794 33.56 19.87 17.04
N TYR A 795 34.07 18.65 17.18
CA TYR A 795 34.04 17.92 18.46
C TYR A 795 34.82 18.59 19.59
N ASP A 796 35.89 19.32 19.28
CA ASP A 796 36.61 20.11 20.28
C ASP A 796 35.77 21.28 20.82
N ALA A 797 35.02 21.95 19.95
CA ALA A 797 34.08 23.00 20.33
C ALA A 797 32.92 22.43 21.12
N ALA A 798 32.38 21.27 20.72
CA ALA A 798 31.34 20.54 21.44
C ALA A 798 31.78 20.20 22.87
N ARG A 799 32.95 19.57 23.03
CA ARG A 799 33.51 19.25 24.35
C ARG A 799 33.82 20.48 25.17
N LYS A 800 34.25 21.58 24.56
CA LYS A 800 34.44 22.85 25.25
C LYS A 800 33.11 23.37 25.81
N ALA A 801 32.05 23.39 24.99
CA ALA A 801 30.72 23.82 25.42
C ALA A 801 30.20 22.98 26.60
N TRP A 802 30.30 21.65 26.52
CA TRP A 802 29.87 20.76 27.60
C TRP A 802 30.71 20.94 28.88
N ARG A 803 32.03 21.13 28.78
CA ARG A 803 32.90 21.43 29.94
C ARG A 803 32.55 22.76 30.59
N ASP A 804 32.28 23.79 29.79
CA ASP A 804 31.90 25.11 30.28
C ASP A 804 30.55 25.05 31.00
N GLY A 805 29.59 24.28 30.47
CA GLY A 805 28.35 23.94 31.18
C GLY A 805 28.61 23.21 32.50
N LEU A 806 29.48 22.20 32.50
CA LEU A 806 29.76 21.39 33.69
C LEU A 806 30.39 22.19 34.83
N LYS A 807 31.15 23.26 34.54
CA LYS A 807 31.66 24.19 35.56
C LYS A 807 30.54 24.89 36.33
N LEU A 808 29.43 25.17 35.66
CA LEU A 808 28.25 25.81 36.24
C LEU A 808 27.28 24.79 36.85
N PHE A 809 27.27 23.56 36.32
CA PHE A 809 26.38 22.46 36.72
C PHE A 809 27.16 21.20 37.06
N PRO A 810 27.95 21.18 38.16
CA PRO A 810 28.86 20.08 38.47
C PRO A 810 28.17 18.73 38.71
N GLU A 811 26.87 18.73 39.01
CA GLU A 811 26.06 17.53 39.23
C GLU A 811 25.38 17.00 37.95
N SER A 812 25.51 17.68 36.81
CA SER A 812 24.87 17.25 35.55
C SER A 812 25.38 15.88 35.11
N THR A 813 24.48 14.90 35.09
CA THR A 813 24.77 13.56 34.55
C THR A 813 24.84 13.59 33.03
N GLU A 814 24.06 14.45 32.39
CA GLU A 814 23.93 14.55 30.94
C GLU A 814 25.20 15.11 30.27
N LEU A 815 25.80 16.14 30.88
CA LEU A 815 27.08 16.69 30.45
C LEU A 815 28.24 15.73 30.73
N LYS A 816 28.22 15.01 31.87
CA LYS A 816 29.21 13.98 32.21
C LYS A 816 29.19 12.82 31.22
N LYS A 817 28.00 12.34 30.82
CA LYS A 817 27.83 11.26 29.84
C LYS A 817 28.49 11.61 28.50
N ARG A 818 28.18 12.78 27.94
CA ARG A 818 28.79 13.24 26.67
C ARG A 818 30.31 13.36 26.74
N LEU A 819 30.83 13.88 27.86
CA LEU A 819 32.27 14.04 28.07
C LEU A 819 33.00 12.72 28.33
N ALA A 820 32.30 11.66 28.71
CA ALA A 820 32.88 10.33 28.92
C ALA A 820 33.13 9.58 27.60
N ILE A 821 32.46 9.97 26.51
CA ILE A 821 32.63 9.36 25.19
C ILE A 821 33.94 9.86 24.57
N ALA A 822 34.88 8.94 24.38
CA ALA A 822 36.23 9.25 23.91
C ALA A 822 36.30 9.35 22.37
N ALA A 823 35.52 8.54 21.65
CA ALA A 823 35.54 8.49 20.19
C ALA A 823 34.54 9.49 19.58
N ASP A 824 35.01 10.30 18.63
CA ASP A 824 34.18 11.32 17.96
C ASP A 824 32.98 10.73 17.21
N GLY A 825 33.13 9.54 16.61
CA GLY A 825 32.05 8.84 15.93
C GLY A 825 30.93 8.42 16.89
N GLU A 826 31.28 7.87 18.05
CA GLU A 826 30.33 7.46 19.10
C GLU A 826 29.63 8.67 19.74
N VAL A 827 30.32 9.82 19.84
CA VAL A 827 29.70 11.07 20.31
C VAL A 827 28.59 11.49 19.35
N LEU A 828 28.86 11.45 18.05
CA LEU A 828 27.87 11.82 17.04
C LEU A 828 26.68 10.87 17.06
N GLU A 829 26.92 9.56 17.11
CA GLU A 829 25.87 8.54 17.19
C GLU A 829 24.96 8.75 18.40
N PHE A 830 25.54 8.96 19.58
CA PHE A 830 24.80 9.26 20.79
C PHE A 830 23.96 10.55 20.67
N VAL A 831 24.50 11.59 20.03
CA VAL A 831 23.79 12.85 19.82
C VAL A 831 22.65 12.69 18.82
N GLU A 832 22.83 11.92 17.75
CA GLU A 832 21.77 11.64 16.77
C GLU A 832 20.63 10.84 17.41
N ASP A 833 20.95 9.81 18.20
CA ASP A 833 19.95 9.02 18.95
C ASP A 833 19.16 9.91 19.92
N ALA A 834 19.85 10.68 20.76
CA ALA A 834 19.22 11.57 21.74
C ALA A 834 18.44 12.75 21.13
N ARG A 835 18.60 13.00 19.82
CA ARG A 835 17.95 14.10 19.09
C ARG A 835 17.12 13.64 17.89
N SER A 836 16.87 12.34 17.78
CA SER A 836 15.97 11.75 16.79
C SER A 836 14.58 12.38 16.89
N LEU A 837 13.89 12.49 15.75
CA LEU A 837 12.48 12.91 15.68
C LEU A 837 11.54 11.92 16.39
N GLU A 838 12.00 10.69 16.64
CA GLU A 838 11.27 9.67 17.41
C GLU A 838 11.19 10.01 18.91
N SER A 839 12.12 10.83 19.40
CA SER A 839 12.13 11.30 20.78
C SER A 839 11.34 12.62 20.94
N PRO A 840 10.63 12.82 22.06
CA PRO A 840 9.96 14.09 22.33
C PRO A 840 10.90 15.30 22.28
N ILE A 841 10.52 16.33 21.52
CA ILE A 841 11.20 17.64 21.54
C ILE A 841 10.78 18.37 22.82
N ASP A 842 11.74 19.04 23.46
CA ASP A 842 11.51 19.86 24.66
C ASP A 842 10.89 21.22 24.30
N THR A 843 9.60 21.23 23.98
CA THR A 843 8.77 22.38 23.52
C THR A 843 7.81 22.88 24.59
N ASP A 844 7.74 22.22 25.75
CA ASP A 844 6.73 22.54 26.75
C ASP A 844 7.05 23.77 27.59
N PHE A 845 8.29 24.26 27.46
CA PHE A 845 8.84 25.41 28.16
C PHE A 845 8.48 25.45 29.65
N THR A 846 8.24 24.30 30.27
CA THR A 846 7.72 24.21 31.65
C THR A 846 8.69 24.82 32.64
N PHE A 847 9.99 24.80 32.32
CA PHE A 847 11.04 25.50 33.07
C PHE A 847 10.90 27.04 33.08
N LEU A 848 10.12 27.64 32.18
CA LEU A 848 9.81 29.08 32.14
C LEU A 848 8.59 29.47 33.00
N GLN A 849 7.85 28.51 33.56
CA GLN A 849 6.62 28.80 34.31
C GLN A 849 6.86 29.49 35.66
N GLY A 850 8.10 29.44 36.19
CA GLY A 850 8.50 30.11 37.43
C GLY A 850 9.33 31.40 37.24
N TRP A 851 9.31 31.99 36.05
CA TRP A 851 10.11 33.16 35.64
C TRP A 851 9.31 34.44 35.52
#